data_AF-A0A4U5JZD0-F1
#
_entry.id   AF-A0A4U5JZD0-F1
#
_cell.length_a   1.000
_cell.length_b   1.000
_cell.length_c   1.000
_cell.angle_alpha   90.00
_cell.angle_beta   90.00
_cell.angle_gamma   90.00
#
_symmetry.space_group_name_H-M   'P 1'
#
loop_
_entity.id
_entity.type
_entity.pdbx_description
1 polymer ?
#
loop_
_entity_poly.entity_id
_entity_poly.type
_entity_poly.pdbx_seq_one_letter_code
_entity_poly.pdbx_strand_id
1 'polypeptide(L)'
;MPVARIDYDEDDDTDDRSGPPDWRRRLFTWGLAAIGLGLGFLIPYTLYLNYQVGQRFGQFQWQIPTRVFARPLQLSPGLAMDAQTLKTELDASAYRDDGAGVRPGTYARQGGRWLIASRGFQDVDRKIGPTRIEVSLSGGRVAALRDAARKRALKSASLDPARIATLYGQQQEERRLVRIGEVPQLLTDTLQAVEDRDFAHHYGIDLSGMARAMWVNVRSGEAKQGASTLTQQLARSGMLGIGREQTLTRKFNEILYALLIEARYDKATILEAYLNQVYLGQRGAQAIHGVAAGAEFWFGRELRDLSTEQIALLVGIIRGPSYYDPRRNPERAKQRRDFVLGEMLETELIDKAEYDRALKAPLGITQSPGSIAANRFPAYVDLVRRQLARDYPADALQGAGLSVLTGMSPSAQAYAEGAVTRTLKSLDNKRRPALQAGLVITDVHDGEVVAVVGSRDFAQPGFNRAVEARRPVGSLLKPFVYLRALALLDRYSLASWVDDSPVTVSLGKGKRWTPGNSDGRSHGTVRLIDALAQSYNQATVRVGMAVDPAVIADLMHTLASLEVEPRPSLILGSIDLSPYAMAQLYQFLASGGELQSLHAVRGVLDRDGKPVKRYDKAPTPAQEGDSIAVRLITIALQQAVSNGTGRQLVNDGLGRLQAAGKTGTSNDSRDSWFAGWTGDHLAVIWVGNDQNEQTGLYGSTGAMRVWSGIFSRLPTAPLQVSDKGLEWQWVAQSNSTDAGCPGARRFAFVAGYAPAYQPCAAAQPQEESGGWREWFGWGKDEQRPQEQENAPPPAEPEQ
;
A
#
# COMPACT_ATOMS: atom_id res chain seq x y z
N MET A 1 -112.73 48.97 27.17
CA MET A 1 -112.28 50.25 26.59
C MET A 1 -111.87 51.14 27.76
N PRO A 2 -110.97 52.10 27.65
CA PRO A 2 -109.81 52.32 26.79
C PRO A 2 -108.56 52.55 27.70
N VAL A 3 -107.54 53.26 27.21
CA VAL A 3 -106.70 54.24 27.96
C VAL A 3 -105.58 53.76 28.91
N ALA A 4 -104.37 54.02 28.43
CA ALA A 4 -103.29 54.86 28.98
C ALA A 4 -102.91 54.83 30.48
N ARG A 5 -101.57 54.81 30.63
CA ARG A 5 -100.70 55.52 31.57
C ARG A 5 -101.05 55.50 33.05
N ILE A 6 -100.12 54.94 33.83
CA ILE A 6 -99.69 55.52 35.10
C ILE A 6 -98.17 55.42 35.16
N ASP A 7 -97.49 56.58 35.19
CA ASP A 7 -96.14 56.76 35.70
C ASP A 7 -96.16 56.62 37.22
N TYR A 8 -95.12 56.06 37.83
CA TYR A 8 -94.57 56.55 39.10
C TYR A 8 -93.08 56.26 39.16
N ASP A 9 -92.35 57.35 39.41
CA ASP A 9 -90.93 57.51 39.69
C ASP A 9 -90.51 57.01 41.08
N GLU A 10 -89.17 56.90 41.23
CA GLU A 10 -88.36 57.05 42.46
C GLU A 10 -88.43 55.93 43.53
N ASP A 11 -87.36 55.45 44.15
CA ASP A 11 -85.91 55.69 44.01
C ASP A 11 -85.17 54.63 44.87
N ASP A 12 -83.89 54.48 44.54
CA ASP A 12 -82.73 54.19 45.40
C ASP A 12 -82.23 52.78 45.79
N ASP A 13 -80.90 52.74 45.63
CA ASP A 13 -79.84 52.08 46.40
C ASP A 13 -79.24 50.71 46.00
N THR A 14 -78.01 50.83 45.47
CA THR A 14 -76.78 50.06 45.77
C THR A 14 -76.62 48.64 45.22
N ASP A 15 -75.65 48.40 44.32
CA ASP A 15 -74.25 48.11 44.73
C ASP A 15 -73.35 47.91 43.50
N ASP A 16 -72.18 48.54 43.55
CA ASP A 16 -71.19 48.66 42.49
C ASP A 16 -70.15 47.51 42.63
N ARG A 17 -70.09 46.60 41.65
CA ARG A 17 -68.96 45.65 41.52
C ARG A 17 -68.40 45.65 40.11
N SER A 18 -67.44 46.54 39.92
CA SER A 18 -66.50 46.58 38.81
C SER A 18 -65.78 45.24 38.61
N GLY A 19 -66.18 44.49 37.58
CA GLY A 19 -65.42 43.34 37.08
C GLY A 19 -64.06 43.79 36.52
N PRO A 20 -63.01 42.93 36.56
CA PRO A 20 -61.69 43.29 36.07
C PRO A 20 -61.74 43.66 34.57
N PRO A 21 -60.99 44.66 34.11
CA PRO A 21 -61.12 45.23 32.78
C PRO A 21 -60.76 44.22 31.67
N ASP A 22 -61.58 44.17 30.62
CA ASP A 22 -61.57 43.19 29.51
C ASP A 22 -60.20 42.94 28.83
N TRP A 23 -59.29 43.91 28.90
CA TRP A 23 -57.94 43.74 28.35
C TRP A 23 -57.13 42.67 29.09
N ARG A 24 -57.33 42.48 30.40
CA ARG A 24 -56.64 41.43 31.19
C ARG A 24 -57.11 40.04 30.81
N ARG A 25 -58.41 39.89 30.56
CA ARG A 25 -59.02 38.62 30.13
C ARG A 25 -58.56 38.25 28.72
N ARG A 26 -58.47 39.24 27.81
CA ARG A 26 -57.88 39.07 26.47
C ARG A 26 -56.40 38.71 26.54
N LEU A 27 -55.60 39.39 27.38
CA LEU A 27 -54.18 39.09 27.54
C LEU A 27 -53.95 37.68 28.09
N PHE A 28 -54.82 37.23 29.00
CA PHE A 28 -54.81 35.86 29.51
C PHE A 28 -55.20 34.83 28.44
N THR A 29 -56.23 35.09 27.63
CA THR A 29 -56.61 34.18 26.53
C THR A 29 -55.57 34.13 25.41
N TRP A 30 -54.97 35.27 25.05
CA TRP A 30 -53.85 35.32 24.10
C TRP A 30 -52.60 34.64 24.66
N GLY A 31 -52.35 34.77 25.96
CA GLY A 31 -51.31 34.03 26.68
C GLY A 31 -51.53 32.52 26.64
N LEU A 32 -52.73 32.04 26.93
CA LEU A 32 -53.08 30.63 26.84
C LEU A 32 -53.04 30.09 25.40
N ALA A 33 -53.48 30.88 24.41
CA ALA A 33 -53.39 30.51 23.00
C ALA A 33 -51.94 30.43 22.53
N ALA A 34 -51.07 31.36 22.96
CA ALA A 34 -49.64 31.32 22.69
C ALA A 34 -48.96 30.11 23.37
N ILE A 35 -49.35 29.78 24.61
CA ILE A 35 -48.88 28.56 25.30
C ILE A 35 -49.37 27.31 24.55
N GLY A 36 -50.63 27.26 24.14
CA GLY A 36 -51.21 26.13 23.39
C GLY A 36 -50.54 25.92 22.03
N LEU A 37 -50.30 26.99 21.26
CA LEU A 37 -49.54 26.95 20.01
C LEU A 37 -48.07 26.58 20.24
N GLY A 38 -47.46 27.14 21.30
CA GLY A 38 -46.10 26.82 21.70
C GLY A 38 -45.93 25.34 22.04
N LEU A 39 -46.82 24.78 22.88
CA LEU A 39 -46.84 23.35 23.22
C LEU A 39 -47.18 22.48 22.01
N GLY A 40 -48.13 22.92 21.16
CA GLY A 40 -48.53 22.24 19.93
C GLY A 40 -47.40 22.11 18.90
N PHE A 41 -46.43 23.03 18.90
CA PHE A 41 -45.20 22.91 18.11
C PHE A 41 -44.10 22.16 18.85
N LEU A 42 -43.86 22.50 20.12
CA LEU A 42 -42.70 22.05 20.88
C LEU A 42 -42.77 20.56 21.22
N ILE A 43 -43.96 19.99 21.47
CA ILE A 43 -44.13 18.56 21.76
C ILE A 43 -43.83 17.70 20.52
N PRO A 44 -44.48 17.90 19.34
CA PRO A 44 -44.11 17.16 18.13
C PRO A 44 -42.65 17.36 17.73
N TYR A 45 -42.13 18.57 17.88
CA TYR A 45 -40.72 18.85 17.61
C TYR A 45 -39.79 18.06 18.53
N THR A 46 -40.06 18.03 19.83
CA THR A 46 -39.26 17.27 20.81
C THR A 46 -39.35 15.76 20.54
N LEU A 47 -40.51 15.23 20.15
CA LEU A 47 -40.67 13.83 19.74
C LEU A 47 -39.86 13.51 18.48
N TYR A 48 -39.87 14.41 17.49
CA TYR A 48 -39.04 14.28 16.29
C TYR A 48 -37.54 14.28 16.64
N LEU A 49 -37.09 15.19 17.50
CA LEU A 49 -35.69 15.21 17.95
C LEU A 49 -35.35 13.96 18.76
N ASN A 50 -36.24 13.45 19.61
CA ASN A 50 -36.02 12.22 20.36
C ASN A 50 -35.90 11.00 19.43
N TYR A 51 -36.72 10.93 18.38
CA TYR A 51 -36.58 9.91 17.33
C TYR A 51 -35.22 10.03 16.63
N GLN A 52 -34.78 11.25 16.29
CA GLN A 52 -33.44 11.47 15.72
C GLN A 52 -32.32 11.06 16.67
N VAL A 53 -32.41 11.37 17.96
CA VAL A 53 -31.45 10.89 18.98
C VAL A 53 -31.43 9.37 18.98
N GLY A 54 -32.59 8.71 18.95
CA GLY A 54 -32.66 7.25 18.92
C GLY A 54 -32.00 6.62 17.70
N GLN A 55 -32.27 7.14 16.51
CA GLN A 55 -31.70 6.61 15.28
C GLN A 55 -30.22 6.94 15.11
N ARG A 56 -29.85 8.21 15.29
CA ARG A 56 -28.49 8.68 15.03
C ARG A 56 -27.55 8.27 16.16
N PHE A 57 -27.85 8.66 17.41
CA PHE A 57 -26.99 8.32 18.56
C PHE A 57 -26.83 6.79 18.70
N GLY A 58 -27.90 6.04 18.49
CA GLY A 58 -27.89 4.58 18.50
C GLY A 58 -27.00 3.97 17.40
N GLN A 59 -27.05 4.46 16.16
CA GLN A 59 -26.19 3.96 15.07
C GLN A 59 -24.71 4.36 15.24
N PHE A 60 -24.43 5.52 15.82
CA PHE A 60 -23.06 6.01 16.02
C PHE A 60 -22.27 5.22 17.08
N GLN A 61 -22.94 4.54 18.01
CA GLN A 61 -22.28 3.69 19.01
C GLN A 61 -21.67 2.38 18.43
N TRP A 62 -21.97 2.01 17.18
CA TRP A 62 -21.65 0.66 16.66
C TRP A 62 -20.85 0.61 15.36
N GLN A 63 -20.41 1.73 14.77
CA GLN A 63 -19.56 1.68 13.59
C GLN A 63 -18.10 1.45 13.96
N ILE A 64 -17.72 0.18 14.10
CA ILE A 64 -16.31 -0.18 14.30
C ILE A 64 -15.62 -0.14 12.94
N PRO A 65 -14.50 0.59 12.83
CA PRO A 65 -13.78 0.66 11.57
C PRO A 65 -13.19 -0.68 11.17
N THR A 66 -13.15 -0.91 9.86
CA THR A 66 -12.37 -1.99 9.28
C THR A 66 -10.91 -1.61 9.30
N ARG A 67 -10.06 -2.44 9.90
CA ARG A 67 -8.61 -2.22 10.03
C ARG A 67 -7.88 -3.00 8.96
N VAL A 68 -6.90 -2.40 8.32
CA VAL A 68 -6.06 -3.04 7.31
C VAL A 68 -4.64 -3.16 7.86
N PHE A 69 -4.11 -4.37 7.84
CA PHE A 69 -2.78 -4.70 8.34
C PHE A 69 -1.88 -5.17 7.19
N ALA A 70 -0.59 -4.87 7.30
CA ALA A 70 0.48 -5.42 6.48
C ALA A 70 0.62 -6.94 6.68
N ARG A 71 1.58 -7.55 5.97
CA ARG A 71 1.93 -8.95 6.22
C ARG A 71 2.58 -9.08 7.61
N PRO A 72 2.34 -10.19 8.34
CA PRO A 72 3.18 -10.53 9.48
C PRO A 72 4.59 -10.87 8.96
N LEU A 73 5.63 -10.33 9.62
CA LEU A 73 7.00 -10.67 9.25
C LEU A 73 7.32 -12.08 9.75
N GLN A 74 7.37 -13.05 8.83
CA GLN A 74 7.81 -14.40 9.12
C GLN A 74 9.34 -14.50 9.03
N LEU A 75 9.98 -14.77 10.15
CA LEU A 75 11.41 -15.00 10.27
C LEU A 75 11.69 -16.50 10.30
N SER A 76 12.66 -16.94 9.50
CA SER A 76 13.18 -18.32 9.51
C SER A 76 14.68 -18.30 9.24
N PRO A 77 15.46 -19.27 9.76
CA PRO A 77 16.86 -19.42 9.38
C PRO A 77 17.01 -19.56 7.85
N GLY A 78 17.94 -18.81 7.27
CA GLY A 78 18.17 -18.77 5.82
C GLY A 78 17.50 -17.61 5.09
N LEU A 79 16.46 -16.99 5.68
CA LEU A 79 15.76 -15.85 5.08
C LEU A 79 16.72 -14.69 4.80
N ALA A 80 16.69 -14.14 3.58
CA ALA A 80 17.41 -12.92 3.23
C ALA A 80 16.92 -11.75 4.09
N MET A 81 17.79 -11.17 4.91
CA MET A 81 17.44 -10.14 5.88
C MET A 81 18.69 -9.43 6.39
N ASP A 82 18.68 -8.10 6.34
CA ASP A 82 19.70 -7.28 6.96
C ASP A 82 19.14 -6.44 8.13
N ALA A 83 20.05 -5.81 8.87
CA ALA A 83 19.71 -5.04 10.06
C ALA A 83 18.80 -3.83 9.74
N GLN A 84 18.96 -3.20 8.58
CA GLN A 84 18.19 -2.02 8.22
C GLN A 84 16.77 -2.39 7.79
N THR A 85 16.63 -3.50 7.07
CA THR A 85 15.38 -4.09 6.63
C THR A 85 14.57 -4.54 7.84
N LEU A 86 15.16 -5.30 8.75
CA LEU A 86 14.49 -5.73 9.99
C LEU A 86 14.06 -4.53 10.83
N LYS A 87 14.91 -3.50 10.94
CA LYS A 87 14.55 -2.26 11.64
C LYS A 87 13.35 -1.58 11.00
N THR A 88 13.29 -1.51 9.66
CA THR A 88 12.18 -0.87 8.94
C THR A 88 10.86 -1.61 9.16
N GLU A 89 10.89 -2.94 9.19
CA GLU A 89 9.72 -3.77 9.53
C GLU A 89 9.24 -3.56 10.98
N LEU A 90 10.19 -3.49 11.93
CA LEU A 90 9.91 -3.22 13.34
C LEU A 90 9.35 -1.80 13.55
N ASP A 91 9.96 -0.79 12.93
CA ASP A 91 9.52 0.60 12.99
C ASP A 91 8.10 0.75 12.43
N ALA A 92 7.79 0.05 11.32
CA ALA A 92 6.46 0.05 10.72
C ALA A 92 5.41 -0.55 11.66
N SER A 93 5.79 -1.57 12.43
CA SER A 93 4.95 -2.22 13.45
C SER A 93 5.01 -1.51 14.81
N ALA A 94 5.51 -0.27 14.85
CA ALA A 94 5.64 0.59 16.03
C ALA A 94 6.43 -0.05 17.18
N TYR A 95 7.40 -0.91 16.89
CA TYR A 95 8.32 -1.43 17.89
C TYR A 95 9.34 -0.37 18.29
N ARG A 96 9.77 -0.38 19.55
CA ARG A 96 10.72 0.59 20.10
C ARG A 96 11.97 -0.07 20.65
N ASP A 97 13.11 0.59 20.51
CA ASP A 97 14.33 0.16 21.21
C ASP A 97 14.21 0.59 22.68
N ASP A 98 14.18 -0.38 23.60
CA ASP A 98 14.19 -0.16 25.05
C ASP A 98 15.50 -0.62 25.70
N GLY A 99 16.49 -1.01 24.89
CA GLY A 99 17.77 -1.55 25.34
C GLY A 99 17.73 -2.96 25.95
N ALA A 100 16.54 -3.55 26.18
CA ALA A 100 16.40 -4.85 26.84
C ALA A 100 15.53 -5.90 26.11
N GLY A 101 14.62 -5.51 25.23
CA GLY A 101 13.70 -6.40 24.50
C GLY A 101 12.84 -7.25 25.44
N VAL A 102 12.29 -6.63 26.48
CA VAL A 102 11.49 -7.33 27.51
C VAL A 102 10.00 -7.04 27.39
N ARG A 103 9.63 -5.76 27.17
CA ARG A 103 8.23 -5.35 27.13
C ARG A 103 7.62 -5.66 25.76
N PRO A 104 6.37 -6.15 25.68
CA PRO A 104 5.72 -6.37 24.40
C PRO A 104 5.78 -5.12 23.50
N GLY A 105 6.19 -5.30 22.25
CA GLY A 105 6.39 -4.19 21.31
C GLY A 105 7.72 -3.46 21.46
N THR A 106 8.70 -4.05 22.14
CA THR A 106 10.07 -3.52 22.19
C THR A 106 11.09 -4.47 21.59
N TYR A 107 12.24 -3.93 21.23
CA TYR A 107 13.41 -4.70 20.86
C TYR A 107 14.67 -4.13 21.53
N ALA A 108 15.73 -4.93 21.52
CA ALA A 108 17.08 -4.49 21.81
C ALA A 108 18.02 -5.05 20.74
N ARG A 109 19.04 -4.27 20.38
CA ARG A 109 20.03 -4.67 19.38
C ARG A 109 21.44 -4.61 19.97
N GLN A 110 22.19 -5.69 19.79
CA GLN A 110 23.63 -5.75 20.06
C GLN A 110 24.35 -6.34 18.85
N GLY A 111 24.95 -5.47 18.02
CA GLY A 111 25.56 -5.88 16.77
C GLY A 111 24.55 -6.49 15.79
N GLY A 112 24.75 -7.77 15.44
CA GLY A 112 23.84 -8.57 14.60
C GLY A 112 22.77 -9.34 15.39
N ARG A 113 22.81 -9.32 16.72
CA ARG A 113 21.82 -9.98 17.58
C ARG A 113 20.71 -9.02 17.96
N TRP A 114 19.48 -9.47 17.77
CA TRP A 114 18.26 -8.74 18.08
C TRP A 114 17.42 -9.54 19.05
N LEU A 115 16.94 -8.89 20.10
CA LEU A 115 16.01 -9.48 21.05
C LEU A 115 14.69 -8.72 20.92
N ILE A 116 13.66 -9.39 20.43
CA ILE A 116 12.38 -8.79 20.05
C ILE A 116 11.29 -9.39 20.92
N ALA A 117 10.55 -8.55 21.65
CA ALA A 117 9.41 -8.98 22.45
C ALA A 117 8.12 -8.75 21.66
N SER A 118 7.61 -9.81 21.01
CA SER A 118 6.39 -9.73 20.23
C SER A 118 5.14 -9.62 21.08
N ARG A 119 4.17 -8.82 20.61
CA ARG A 119 2.88 -8.59 21.27
C ARG A 119 1.93 -9.79 21.16
N GLY A 120 2.20 -10.71 20.24
CA GLY A 120 1.20 -11.69 19.80
C GLY A 120 0.08 -11.03 19.00
N PHE A 121 -0.61 -11.80 18.17
CA PHE A 121 -1.68 -11.32 17.29
C PHE A 121 -2.57 -12.47 16.80
N GLN A 122 -3.69 -12.12 16.18
CA GLN A 122 -4.53 -13.05 15.45
C GLN A 122 -4.11 -13.04 13.97
N ASP A 123 -3.59 -14.16 13.46
CA ASP A 123 -3.34 -14.35 12.03
C ASP A 123 -4.58 -14.93 11.35
N VAL A 124 -4.52 -15.11 10.03
CA VAL A 124 -5.64 -15.59 9.20
C VAL A 124 -6.21 -16.92 9.71
N ASP A 125 -5.35 -17.83 10.12
CA ASP A 125 -5.69 -19.22 10.45
C ASP A 125 -5.52 -19.57 11.95
N ARG A 126 -4.75 -18.79 12.70
CA ARG A 126 -4.40 -19.11 14.08
C ARG A 126 -4.07 -17.89 14.93
N LYS A 127 -4.24 -18.06 16.24
CA LYS A 127 -3.77 -17.10 17.24
C LYS A 127 -2.30 -17.33 17.57
N ILE A 128 -1.49 -16.28 17.49
CA ILE A 128 -0.07 -16.28 17.83
C ILE A 128 0.10 -15.56 19.16
N GLY A 129 0.62 -16.26 20.17
CA GLY A 129 0.85 -15.70 21.50
C GLY A 129 2.06 -14.76 21.57
N PRO A 130 2.14 -13.88 22.58
CA PRO A 130 3.32 -13.08 22.86
C PRO A 130 4.55 -13.98 23.06
N THR A 131 5.68 -13.59 22.48
CA THR A 131 6.93 -14.36 22.59
C THR A 131 8.14 -13.46 22.52
N ARG A 132 9.24 -13.87 23.17
CA ARG A 132 10.53 -13.18 23.10
C ARG A 132 11.43 -13.93 22.15
N ILE A 133 11.73 -13.32 21.02
CA ILE A 133 12.45 -13.92 19.91
C ILE A 133 13.85 -13.32 19.86
N GLU A 134 14.85 -14.18 19.88
CA GLU A 134 16.22 -13.82 19.57
C GLU A 134 16.52 -14.13 18.11
N VAL A 135 16.88 -13.10 17.34
CA VAL A 135 17.24 -13.18 15.93
C VAL A 135 18.72 -12.86 15.81
N SER A 136 19.49 -13.76 15.21
CA SER A 136 20.88 -13.49 14.85
C SER A 136 20.99 -13.27 13.36
N LEU A 137 21.41 -12.07 12.95
CA LEU A 137 21.68 -11.72 11.55
C LEU A 137 23.17 -11.84 11.26
N SER A 138 23.51 -12.49 10.16
CA SER A 138 24.89 -12.59 9.66
C SER A 138 24.88 -12.77 8.15
N GLY A 139 25.81 -12.12 7.44
CA GLY A 139 25.96 -12.29 5.99
C GLY A 139 24.70 -12.00 5.17
N GLY A 140 23.91 -10.99 5.58
CA GLY A 140 22.69 -10.56 4.89
C GLY A 140 21.50 -11.52 5.01
N ARG A 141 21.52 -12.43 5.99
CA ARG A 141 20.45 -13.39 6.25
C ARG A 141 20.20 -13.60 7.73
N VAL A 142 19.05 -14.20 8.06
CA VAL A 142 18.76 -14.75 9.39
C VAL A 142 19.61 -16.01 9.58
N ALA A 143 20.62 -15.94 10.44
CA ALA A 143 21.51 -17.05 10.73
C ALA A 143 20.90 -18.03 11.74
N ALA A 144 20.24 -17.50 12.78
CA ALA A 144 19.61 -18.32 13.81
C ALA A 144 18.41 -17.59 14.43
N LEU A 145 17.47 -18.40 14.92
CA LEU A 145 16.26 -17.95 15.59
C LEU A 145 16.05 -18.76 16.87
N ARG A 146 15.82 -18.10 18.01
CA ARG A 146 15.62 -18.78 19.30
C ARG A 146 14.49 -18.12 20.10
N ASP A 147 13.79 -18.92 20.90
CA ASP A 147 12.95 -18.43 21.97
C ASP A 147 13.86 -18.01 23.14
N ALA A 148 13.86 -16.73 23.48
CA ALA A 148 14.75 -16.19 24.50
C ALA A 148 14.37 -16.65 25.92
N ALA A 149 13.09 -16.94 26.17
CA ALA A 149 12.62 -17.42 27.47
C ALA A 149 12.96 -18.90 27.66
N ARG A 150 12.74 -19.73 26.63
CA ARG A 150 12.97 -21.18 26.68
C ARG A 150 14.36 -21.61 26.23
N LYS A 151 15.17 -20.68 25.70
CA LYS A 151 16.50 -20.90 25.10
C LYS A 151 16.52 -21.95 23.97
N ARG A 152 15.37 -22.21 23.35
CA ARG A 152 15.17 -23.25 22.33
C ARG A 152 15.26 -22.65 20.92
N ALA A 153 15.89 -23.36 19.99
CA ALA A 153 15.91 -22.97 18.58
C ALA A 153 14.49 -23.04 17.97
N LEU A 154 14.17 -22.06 17.14
CA LEU A 154 12.89 -21.95 16.45
C LEU A 154 13.08 -22.19 14.95
N LYS A 155 12.17 -22.96 14.33
CA LYS A 155 12.15 -23.13 12.87
C LYS A 155 11.64 -21.86 12.17
N SER A 156 10.65 -21.22 12.78
CA SER A 156 10.13 -19.93 12.34
C SER A 156 9.52 -19.16 13.52
N ALA A 157 9.40 -17.85 13.35
CA ALA A 157 8.64 -16.98 14.24
C ALA A 157 7.98 -15.87 13.43
N SER A 158 6.77 -15.49 13.80
CA SER A 158 6.03 -14.40 13.16
C SER A 158 5.95 -13.21 14.10
N LEU A 159 6.20 -12.02 13.58
CA LEU A 159 5.96 -10.76 14.29
C LEU A 159 4.59 -10.20 13.93
N ASP A 160 3.96 -9.52 14.89
CA ASP A 160 2.67 -8.86 14.68
C ASP A 160 2.75 -7.82 13.54
N PRO A 161 1.73 -7.79 12.66
CA PRO A 161 1.76 -6.96 11.47
C PRO A 161 1.55 -5.48 11.79
N ALA A 162 2.16 -4.62 10.99
CA ALA A 162 1.90 -3.19 11.02
C ALA A 162 0.47 -2.88 10.58
N ARG A 163 -0.20 -1.94 11.25
CA ARG A 163 -1.47 -1.37 10.75
C ARG A 163 -1.15 -0.38 9.63
N ILE A 164 -1.76 -0.52 8.45
CA ILE A 164 -1.44 0.29 7.26
C ILE A 164 -2.56 1.24 6.85
N ALA A 165 -3.82 0.88 7.13
CA ALA A 165 -4.96 1.75 6.91
C ALA A 165 -6.10 1.45 7.90
N THR A 166 -6.99 2.42 8.02
CA THR A 166 -8.29 2.23 8.67
C THR A 166 -9.36 2.71 7.70
N LEU A 167 -10.33 1.84 7.39
CA LEU A 167 -11.40 2.07 6.43
C LEU A 167 -12.69 2.38 7.18
N TYR A 168 -13.22 3.58 6.94
CA TYR A 168 -14.50 4.06 7.46
C TYR A 168 -15.40 4.35 6.27
N GLY A 169 -16.48 3.57 6.11
CA GLY A 169 -17.50 3.79 5.08
C GLY A 169 -17.00 4.42 3.77
N GLN A 170 -17.71 5.45 3.29
CA GLN A 170 -17.32 6.28 2.15
C GLN A 170 -16.59 7.58 2.57
N GLN A 171 -16.66 7.99 3.84
CA GLN A 171 -16.08 9.25 4.34
C GLN A 171 -14.81 9.03 5.19
N GLN A 172 -13.78 9.87 4.99
CA GLN A 172 -12.47 9.75 5.65
C GLN A 172 -12.44 10.40 7.04
N GLU A 173 -12.93 9.72 8.08
CA GLU A 173 -12.79 10.17 9.49
C GLU A 173 -12.02 9.13 10.32
N GLU A 174 -11.07 9.53 11.19
CA GLU A 174 -10.39 8.58 12.10
C GLU A 174 -11.06 8.50 13.48
N ARG A 175 -11.40 7.30 13.94
CA ARG A 175 -11.95 6.99 15.27
C ARG A 175 -11.39 5.68 15.82
N ARG A 176 -10.76 5.71 17.00
CA ARG A 176 -10.52 4.50 17.82
C ARG A 176 -11.52 4.53 18.96
N LEU A 177 -12.57 3.70 18.87
CA LEU A 177 -13.55 3.58 19.93
C LEU A 177 -12.88 2.95 21.16
N VAL A 178 -13.05 3.59 22.31
CA VAL A 178 -12.65 3.08 23.62
C VAL A 178 -13.87 2.98 24.51
N ARG A 179 -13.89 1.93 25.33
CA ARG A 179 -14.87 1.84 26.42
C ARG A 179 -14.41 2.69 27.59
N ILE A 180 -15.34 3.20 28.38
CA ILE A 180 -15.02 4.04 29.53
C ILE A 180 -14.03 3.37 30.50
N GLY A 181 -14.14 2.05 30.69
CA GLY A 181 -13.22 1.28 31.54
C GLY A 181 -11.81 1.08 30.98
N GLU A 182 -11.56 1.41 29.70
CA GLU A 182 -10.22 1.37 29.08
C GLU A 182 -9.50 2.73 29.17
N VAL A 183 -10.21 3.78 29.58
CA VAL A 183 -9.69 5.14 29.66
C VAL A 183 -9.04 5.35 31.04
N PRO A 184 -7.84 5.93 31.12
CA PRO A 184 -7.23 6.27 32.41
C PRO A 184 -8.16 7.18 33.23
N GLN A 185 -8.36 6.83 34.50
CA GLN A 185 -9.20 7.61 35.41
C GLN A 185 -8.72 9.07 35.52
N LEU A 186 -7.41 9.29 35.55
CA LEU A 186 -6.84 10.64 35.54
C LEU A 186 -7.32 11.47 34.34
N LEU A 187 -7.54 10.87 33.16
CA LEU A 187 -8.05 11.57 31.98
C LEU A 187 -9.52 11.96 32.17
N THR A 188 -10.37 11.04 32.63
CA THR A 188 -11.81 11.31 32.83
C THR A 188 -12.03 12.37 33.90
N ASP A 189 -11.25 12.33 34.97
CA ASP A 189 -11.42 13.23 36.11
C ASP A 189 -10.89 14.63 35.76
N THR A 190 -9.76 14.71 35.06
CA THR A 190 -9.24 15.98 34.52
C THR A 190 -10.21 16.61 33.53
N LEU A 191 -10.79 15.82 32.63
CA LEU A 191 -11.73 16.34 31.64
C LEU A 191 -12.94 16.98 32.33
N GLN A 192 -13.49 16.31 33.35
CA GLN A 192 -14.59 16.86 34.15
C GLN A 192 -14.14 18.10 34.92
N ALA A 193 -12.99 18.07 35.59
CA ALA A 193 -12.47 19.21 36.36
C ALA A 193 -12.30 20.48 35.51
N VAL A 194 -11.89 20.33 34.24
CA VAL A 194 -11.58 21.44 33.33
C VAL A 194 -12.79 21.90 32.51
N GLU A 195 -13.58 20.97 31.97
CA GLU A 195 -14.67 21.30 31.03
C GLU A 195 -16.05 21.35 31.69
N ASP A 196 -16.32 20.56 32.73
CA ASP A 196 -17.66 20.43 33.33
C ASP A 196 -17.62 19.86 34.76
N ARG A 197 -17.36 20.72 35.75
CA ARG A 197 -17.13 20.33 37.15
C ARG A 197 -18.35 19.69 37.83
N ASP A 198 -19.56 20.01 37.36
CA ASP A 198 -20.82 19.49 37.94
C ASP A 198 -21.48 18.41 37.06
N PHE A 199 -20.70 17.82 36.14
CA PHE A 199 -21.18 16.84 35.17
C PHE A 199 -21.99 15.69 35.80
N ALA A 200 -21.61 15.25 36.99
CA ALA A 200 -22.28 14.15 37.68
C ALA A 200 -23.70 14.48 38.15
N HIS A 201 -24.05 15.74 38.42
CA HIS A 201 -25.29 16.10 39.10
C HIS A 201 -26.30 16.83 38.21
N HIS A 202 -25.86 17.53 37.17
CA HIS A 202 -26.77 18.27 36.30
C HIS A 202 -27.45 17.36 35.26
N TYR A 203 -28.61 17.74 34.72
CA TYR A 203 -29.29 17.02 33.64
C TYR A 203 -29.11 17.77 32.31
N GLY A 204 -27.95 17.62 31.65
CA GLY A 204 -27.64 18.26 30.37
C GLY A 204 -27.36 19.78 30.38
N ILE A 205 -27.85 20.53 31.36
CA ILE A 205 -27.60 21.97 31.55
C ILE A 205 -27.12 22.25 32.99
N ASP A 206 -26.00 22.95 33.15
CA ASP A 206 -25.55 23.45 34.46
C ASP A 206 -26.04 24.89 34.66
N LEU A 207 -27.18 25.03 35.34
CA LEU A 207 -27.77 26.33 35.66
C LEU A 207 -26.87 27.15 36.60
N SER A 208 -26.16 26.49 37.52
CA SER A 208 -25.29 27.14 38.48
C SER A 208 -24.03 27.70 37.81
N GLY A 209 -23.44 26.93 36.89
CA GLY A 209 -22.32 27.34 36.06
C GLY A 209 -22.68 28.43 35.07
N MET A 210 -23.87 28.38 34.47
CA MET A 210 -24.38 29.46 33.60
C MET A 210 -24.52 30.78 34.36
N ALA A 211 -25.13 30.77 35.55
CA ALA A 211 -25.27 31.97 36.39
C ALA A 211 -23.90 32.52 36.82
N ARG A 212 -22.97 31.63 37.20
CA ARG A 212 -21.60 31.99 37.59
C ARG A 212 -20.82 32.62 36.43
N ALA A 213 -20.86 31.99 35.26
CA ALA A 213 -20.20 32.49 34.05
C ALA A 213 -20.78 33.83 33.61
N MET A 214 -22.10 34.00 33.69
CA MET A 214 -22.76 35.28 33.40
C MET A 214 -22.26 36.39 34.35
N TRP A 215 -22.21 36.12 35.66
CA TRP A 215 -21.72 37.09 36.64
C TRP A 215 -20.23 37.45 36.43
N VAL A 216 -19.38 36.47 36.14
CA VAL A 216 -17.95 36.69 35.85
C VAL A 216 -17.74 37.46 34.55
N ASN A 217 -18.49 37.14 33.48
CA ASN A 217 -18.37 37.82 32.19
C ASN A 217 -18.88 39.27 32.28
N VAL A 218 -19.96 39.53 33.02
CA VAL A 218 -20.45 40.89 33.30
C VAL A 218 -19.42 41.70 34.09
N ARG A 219 -18.76 41.09 35.08
CA ARG A 219 -17.76 41.76 35.92
C ARG A 219 -16.43 42.04 35.21
N SER A 220 -16.03 41.18 34.26
CA SER A 220 -14.73 41.27 33.60
C SER A 220 -14.74 41.98 32.24
N GLY A 221 -15.92 42.34 31.72
CA GLY A 221 -16.08 43.06 30.44
C GLY A 221 -15.71 42.24 29.19
N GLU A 222 -15.22 41.01 29.37
CA GLU A 222 -14.83 40.08 28.32
C GLU A 222 -15.47 38.71 28.58
N ALA A 223 -15.83 37.99 27.51
CA ALA A 223 -16.33 36.62 27.62
C ALA A 223 -15.19 35.64 27.98
N LYS A 224 -14.82 35.57 29.26
CA LYS A 224 -13.69 34.76 29.75
C LYS A 224 -14.06 33.31 30.05
N GLN A 225 -15.30 33.03 30.46
CA GLN A 225 -15.77 31.67 30.80
C GLN A 225 -16.91 31.20 29.88
N GLY A 226 -16.81 29.94 29.44
CA GLY A 226 -17.84 29.24 28.68
C GLY A 226 -18.81 28.50 29.62
N ALA A 227 -20.09 28.47 29.27
CA ALA A 227 -21.17 27.90 30.10
C ALA A 227 -21.79 26.60 29.51
N SER A 228 -21.10 25.93 28.58
CA SER A 228 -21.63 24.73 27.91
C SER A 228 -21.14 23.45 28.59
N THR A 229 -22.07 22.55 28.94
CA THR A 229 -21.79 21.22 29.53
C THR A 229 -21.22 20.23 28.53
N LEU A 230 -20.58 19.15 28.98
CA LEU A 230 -20.06 18.08 28.12
C LEU A 230 -21.16 17.49 27.20
N THR A 231 -22.37 17.33 27.72
CA THR A 231 -23.51 16.83 26.94
C THR A 231 -23.93 17.80 25.84
N GLN A 232 -23.91 19.12 26.10
CA GLN A 232 -24.12 20.13 25.06
C GLN A 232 -23.01 20.10 24.01
N GLN A 233 -21.76 19.91 24.46
CA GLN A 233 -20.63 19.78 23.55
C GLN A 233 -20.73 18.52 22.67
N LEU A 234 -21.27 17.42 23.20
CA LEU A 234 -21.56 16.21 22.44
C LEU A 234 -22.67 16.45 21.42
N ALA A 235 -23.77 17.12 21.81
CA ALA A 235 -24.90 17.41 20.93
C ALA A 235 -24.50 18.27 19.71
N ARG A 236 -23.55 19.22 19.88
CA ARG A 236 -23.04 20.07 18.78
C ARG A 236 -22.02 19.40 17.86
N SER A 237 -21.53 18.20 18.16
CA SER A 237 -20.39 17.55 17.46
C SER A 237 -20.69 17.07 16.03
N GLY A 238 -21.81 17.48 15.42
CA GLY A 238 -22.24 17.11 14.07
C GLY A 238 -23.03 15.80 13.99
N MET A 239 -23.01 14.99 15.04
CA MET A 239 -23.65 13.66 15.10
C MET A 239 -25.18 13.70 14.88
N LEU A 240 -25.82 14.78 15.30
CA LEU A 240 -27.28 14.97 15.18
C LEU A 240 -27.66 15.81 13.96
N GLY A 241 -26.72 16.06 13.02
CA GLY A 241 -26.97 16.81 11.79
C GLY A 241 -27.18 18.31 11.99
N ILE A 242 -26.71 18.85 13.12
CA ILE A 242 -26.76 20.28 13.43
C ILE A 242 -25.59 20.96 12.69
N GLY A 243 -25.87 21.97 11.85
CA GLY A 243 -24.86 22.73 11.11
C GLY A 243 -23.86 23.48 12.01
N ARG A 244 -22.72 23.89 11.46
CA ARG A 244 -21.62 24.58 12.20
C ARG A 244 -21.88 26.06 12.52
N GLU A 245 -23.01 26.61 12.08
CA GLU A 245 -23.33 28.05 12.16
C GLU A 245 -23.68 28.48 13.59
N GLN A 246 -23.18 29.63 14.06
CA GLN A 246 -23.48 30.13 15.41
C GLN A 246 -24.81 30.90 15.44
N THR A 247 -25.93 30.18 15.41
CA THR A 247 -27.28 30.77 15.51
C THR A 247 -27.94 30.50 16.87
N LEU A 248 -28.85 31.38 17.31
CA LEU A 248 -29.63 31.19 18.54
C LEU A 248 -30.53 29.95 18.45
N THR A 249 -31.09 29.67 17.26
CA THR A 249 -31.88 28.46 17.00
C THR A 249 -31.03 27.19 17.16
N ARG A 250 -29.77 27.22 16.73
CA ARG A 250 -28.82 26.11 16.99
C ARG A 250 -28.61 25.89 18.48
N LYS A 251 -28.37 26.96 19.25
CA LYS A 251 -28.11 26.84 20.70
C LYS A 251 -29.34 26.30 21.44
N PHE A 252 -30.54 26.66 21.03
CA PHE A 252 -31.78 26.07 21.53
C PHE A 252 -31.85 24.55 21.27
N ASN A 253 -31.55 24.11 20.04
CA ASN A 253 -31.53 22.69 19.70
C ASN A 253 -30.43 21.93 20.44
N GLU A 254 -29.25 22.52 20.65
CA GLU A 254 -28.15 21.93 21.43
C GLU A 254 -28.59 21.62 22.87
N ILE A 255 -29.31 22.54 23.51
CA ILE A 255 -29.86 22.35 24.86
C ILE A 255 -30.92 21.25 24.87
N LEU A 256 -31.87 21.28 23.93
CA LEU A 256 -32.95 20.30 23.87
C LEU A 256 -32.41 18.88 23.60
N TYR A 257 -31.41 18.75 22.72
CA TYR A 257 -30.71 17.48 22.51
C TYR A 257 -29.93 17.02 23.74
N ALA A 258 -29.26 17.93 24.45
CA ALA A 258 -28.55 17.56 25.68
C ALA A 258 -29.52 17.00 26.73
N LEU A 259 -30.68 17.63 26.92
CA LEU A 259 -31.75 17.12 27.81
C LEU A 259 -32.25 15.74 27.38
N LEU A 260 -32.50 15.54 26.07
CA LEU A 260 -32.98 14.26 25.54
C LEU A 260 -31.95 13.14 25.64
N ILE A 261 -30.65 13.44 25.46
CA ILE A 261 -29.56 12.48 25.63
C ILE A 261 -29.48 12.05 27.10
N GLU A 262 -29.48 13.00 28.03
CA GLU A 262 -29.38 12.76 29.49
C GLU A 262 -30.61 12.04 30.07
N ALA A 263 -31.78 12.24 29.46
CA ALA A 263 -32.97 11.49 29.83
C ALA A 263 -32.93 10.02 29.39
N ARG A 264 -32.09 9.68 28.40
CA ARG A 264 -32.08 8.36 27.75
C ARG A 264 -30.86 7.51 28.08
N TYR A 265 -29.71 8.15 28.34
CA TYR A 265 -28.43 7.48 28.56
C TYR A 265 -27.83 7.91 29.89
N ASP A 266 -27.12 7.01 30.54
CA ASP A 266 -26.42 7.29 31.78
C ASP A 266 -25.13 8.10 31.54
N LYS A 267 -24.61 8.73 32.60
CA LYS A 267 -23.43 9.60 32.55
C LYS A 267 -22.20 8.91 31.97
N ALA A 268 -22.03 7.62 32.28
CA ALA A 268 -20.93 6.82 31.75
C ALA A 268 -21.02 6.68 30.21
N THR A 269 -22.20 6.37 29.67
CA THR A 269 -22.41 6.30 28.22
C THR A 269 -22.21 7.65 27.54
N ILE A 270 -22.66 8.74 28.17
CA ILE A 270 -22.50 10.10 27.62
C ILE A 270 -21.01 10.48 27.57
N LEU A 271 -20.27 10.21 28.64
CA LEU A 271 -18.84 10.48 28.71
C LEU A 271 -18.07 9.60 27.72
N GLU A 272 -18.42 8.31 27.59
CA GLU A 272 -17.83 7.41 26.59
C GLU A 272 -18.07 7.92 25.16
N ALA A 273 -19.30 8.32 24.84
CA ALA A 273 -19.63 8.88 23.53
C ALA A 273 -18.87 10.19 23.27
N TYR A 274 -18.75 11.05 24.28
CA TYR A 274 -17.97 12.29 24.19
C TYR A 274 -16.49 12.02 23.90
N LEU A 275 -15.86 11.14 24.69
CA LEU A 275 -14.45 10.77 24.55
C LEU A 275 -14.15 10.16 23.18
N ASN A 276 -15.11 9.49 22.55
CA ASN A 276 -14.96 8.92 21.22
C ASN A 276 -15.26 9.88 20.06
N GLN A 277 -15.99 10.98 20.32
CA GLN A 277 -16.48 11.89 19.29
C GLN A 277 -15.71 13.21 19.22
N VAL A 278 -15.08 13.62 20.32
CA VAL A 278 -14.39 14.91 20.43
C VAL A 278 -13.34 15.09 19.34
N TYR A 279 -13.42 16.20 18.60
CA TYR A 279 -12.42 16.54 17.58
C TYR A 279 -11.12 16.96 18.26
N LEU A 280 -9.98 16.42 17.82
CA LEU A 280 -8.67 16.64 18.45
C LEU A 280 -7.59 17.11 17.49
N GLY A 281 -7.86 17.17 16.19
CA GLY A 281 -6.93 17.71 15.20
C GLY A 281 -7.25 17.28 13.77
N GLN A 282 -6.48 17.80 12.83
CA GLN A 282 -6.58 17.48 11.40
C GLN A 282 -5.24 16.96 10.88
N ARG A 283 -5.28 15.99 9.98
CA ARG A 283 -4.15 15.58 9.14
C ARG A 283 -4.55 15.64 7.66
N GLY A 284 -4.11 16.67 6.95
CA GLY A 284 -4.49 16.86 5.54
C GLY A 284 -6.02 16.95 5.39
N ALA A 285 -6.61 16.04 4.61
CA ALA A 285 -8.06 15.96 4.43
C ALA A 285 -8.80 15.23 5.56
N GLN A 286 -8.09 14.62 6.52
CA GLN A 286 -8.68 13.71 7.52
C GLN A 286 -8.81 14.37 8.90
N ALA A 287 -9.99 14.23 9.50
CA ALA A 287 -10.27 14.67 10.87
C ALA A 287 -9.98 13.57 11.89
N ILE A 288 -9.31 13.95 12.99
CA ILE A 288 -8.97 13.08 14.12
C ILE A 288 -10.02 13.28 15.20
N HIS A 289 -10.83 12.25 15.44
CA HIS A 289 -11.87 12.24 16.46
C HIS A 289 -11.61 11.18 17.52
N GLY A 290 -11.86 11.55 18.77
CA GLY A 290 -11.78 10.71 19.95
C GLY A 290 -10.40 10.68 20.60
N VAL A 291 -10.38 10.63 21.93
CA VAL A 291 -9.15 10.72 22.76
C VAL A 291 -8.15 9.62 22.46
N ALA A 292 -8.60 8.42 22.09
CA ALA A 292 -7.70 7.33 21.73
C ALA A 292 -6.95 7.59 20.43
N ALA A 293 -7.65 8.07 19.40
CA ALA A 293 -7.03 8.48 18.16
C ALA A 293 -6.12 9.71 18.38
N GLY A 294 -6.54 10.64 19.24
CA GLY A 294 -5.73 11.79 19.63
C GLY A 294 -4.44 11.42 20.37
N ALA A 295 -4.49 10.45 21.28
CA ALA A 295 -3.33 9.96 22.03
C ALA A 295 -2.26 9.39 21.08
N GLU A 296 -2.69 8.56 20.13
CA GLU A 296 -1.81 8.06 19.08
C GLU A 296 -1.33 9.20 18.17
N PHE A 297 -2.20 10.11 17.74
CA PHE A 297 -1.88 11.17 16.78
C PHE A 297 -0.87 12.19 17.29
N TRP A 298 -0.99 12.56 18.56
CA TRP A 298 -0.11 13.55 19.18
C TRP A 298 1.12 12.91 19.82
N PHE A 299 0.99 11.73 20.45
CA PHE A 299 2.05 11.14 21.28
C PHE A 299 2.56 9.79 20.77
N GLY A 300 1.91 9.18 19.78
CA GLY A 300 2.25 7.85 19.28
C GLY A 300 2.08 6.74 20.32
N ARG A 301 1.21 6.93 21.31
CA ARG A 301 1.02 6.04 22.47
C ARG A 301 -0.44 5.66 22.64
N GLU A 302 -0.69 4.53 23.29
CA GLU A 302 -2.04 4.19 23.74
C GLU A 302 -2.43 5.07 24.93
N LEU A 303 -3.74 5.28 25.13
CA LEU A 303 -4.26 6.10 26.22
C LEU A 303 -3.71 5.70 27.60
N ARG A 304 -3.65 4.39 27.87
CA ARG A 304 -3.13 3.83 29.12
C ARG A 304 -1.66 4.13 29.41
N ASP A 305 -0.89 4.50 28.38
CA ASP A 305 0.56 4.76 28.48
C ASP A 305 0.88 6.26 28.46
N LEU A 306 -0.14 7.12 28.52
CA LEU A 306 0.04 8.56 28.57
C LEU A 306 0.51 9.01 29.95
N SER A 307 1.50 9.91 29.96
CA SER A 307 1.92 10.59 31.18
C SER A 307 0.98 11.75 31.53
N THR A 308 1.05 12.23 32.78
CA THR A 308 0.25 13.34 33.32
C THR A 308 0.24 14.57 32.42
N GLU A 309 1.42 15.02 31.96
CA GLU A 309 1.57 16.18 31.07
C GLU A 309 0.94 15.95 29.68
N GLN A 310 0.88 14.70 29.21
CA GLN A 310 0.28 14.33 27.93
C GLN A 310 -1.25 14.29 28.05
N ILE A 311 -1.78 13.79 29.16
CA ILE A 311 -3.22 13.86 29.49
C ILE A 311 -3.66 15.32 29.58
N ALA A 312 -2.91 16.16 30.30
CA ALA A 312 -3.20 17.59 30.43
C ALA A 312 -3.22 18.30 29.07
N LEU A 313 -2.26 17.97 28.19
CA LEU A 313 -2.22 18.54 26.85
C LEU A 313 -3.41 18.06 25.99
N LEU A 314 -3.74 16.77 26.05
CA LEU A 314 -4.85 16.19 25.28
C LEU A 314 -6.19 16.83 25.67
N VAL A 315 -6.46 16.97 26.97
CA VAL A 315 -7.64 17.68 27.49
C VAL A 315 -7.60 19.17 27.10
N GLY A 316 -6.43 19.80 27.18
CA GLY A 316 -6.26 21.20 26.79
C GLY A 316 -6.62 21.49 25.33
N ILE A 317 -6.33 20.56 24.42
CA ILE A 317 -6.61 20.65 22.98
C ILE A 317 -8.11 20.66 22.68
N ILE A 318 -8.93 19.93 23.47
CA ILE A 318 -10.38 19.76 23.25
C ILE A 318 -11.12 21.09 23.09
N ARG A 319 -10.79 22.10 23.91
CA ARG A 319 -11.41 23.43 23.87
C ARG A 319 -11.28 24.11 22.50
N GLY A 320 -10.20 23.84 21.78
CA GLY A 320 -9.91 24.47 20.50
C GLY A 320 -8.82 23.75 19.72
N PRO A 321 -9.12 22.64 19.04
CA PRO A 321 -8.09 21.74 18.50
C PRO A 321 -7.16 22.41 17.48
N SER A 322 -7.70 23.27 16.62
CA SER A 322 -6.90 24.03 15.64
C SER A 322 -6.15 25.20 16.27
N TYR A 323 -6.66 25.77 17.36
CA TYR A 323 -6.07 26.95 18.02
C TYR A 323 -4.91 26.57 18.94
N TYR A 324 -5.08 25.46 19.67
CA TYR A 324 -4.09 24.85 20.55
C TYR A 324 -3.29 23.75 19.87
N ASP A 325 -3.26 23.69 18.54
CA ASP A 325 -2.45 22.75 17.77
C ASP A 325 -0.97 22.88 18.20
N PRO A 326 -0.38 21.87 18.85
CA PRO A 326 0.98 21.96 19.39
C PRO A 326 2.08 22.06 18.33
N ARG A 327 1.80 21.66 17.08
CA ARG A 327 2.76 21.75 15.97
C ARG A 327 2.75 23.14 15.35
N ARG A 328 1.57 23.75 15.22
CA ARG A 328 1.40 25.09 14.66
C ARG A 328 1.67 26.19 15.68
N ASN A 329 1.25 25.99 16.92
CA ASN A 329 1.27 26.99 17.98
C ASN A 329 1.77 26.38 19.32
N PRO A 330 3.04 25.96 19.41
CA PRO A 330 3.57 25.26 20.59
C PRO A 330 3.42 26.08 21.89
N GLU A 331 3.61 27.39 21.84
CA GLU A 331 3.49 28.25 23.03
C GLU A 331 2.07 28.28 23.60
N ARG A 332 1.04 28.38 22.73
CA ARG A 332 -0.36 28.37 23.17
C ARG A 332 -0.74 27.01 23.74
N ALA A 333 -0.29 25.94 23.08
CA ALA A 333 -0.51 24.58 23.55
C ALA A 333 0.13 24.34 24.93
N LYS A 334 1.36 24.85 25.12
CA LYS A 334 2.07 24.79 26.39
C LYS A 334 1.33 25.54 27.49
N GLN A 335 0.95 26.79 27.27
CA GLN A 335 0.20 27.57 28.25
C GLN A 335 -1.13 26.90 28.62
N ARG A 336 -1.83 26.32 27.64
CA ARG A 336 -3.09 25.62 27.89
C ARG A 336 -2.90 24.32 28.67
N ARG A 337 -1.88 23.53 28.36
CA ARG A 337 -1.51 22.34 29.14
C ARG A 337 -1.15 22.72 30.57
N ASP A 338 -0.35 23.77 30.76
CA ASP A 338 0.10 24.20 32.09
C ASP A 338 -1.08 24.73 32.93
N PHE A 339 -2.07 25.37 32.30
CA PHE A 339 -3.35 25.68 32.93
C PHE A 339 -4.09 24.42 33.41
N VAL A 340 -4.20 23.40 32.55
CA VAL A 340 -4.86 22.12 32.92
C VAL A 340 -4.11 21.41 34.05
N LEU A 341 -2.78 21.45 34.07
CA LEU A 341 -1.99 20.94 35.19
C LEU A 341 -2.30 21.70 36.49
N GLY A 342 -2.54 23.01 36.43
CA GLY A 342 -2.94 23.81 37.59
C GLY A 342 -4.30 23.37 38.13
N GLU A 343 -5.27 23.14 37.25
CA GLU A 343 -6.58 22.60 37.61
C GLU A 343 -6.49 21.21 38.25
N MET A 344 -5.61 20.34 37.74
CA MET A 344 -5.35 19.02 38.35
C MET A 344 -4.82 19.15 39.78
N LEU A 345 -3.95 20.14 40.05
CA LEU A 345 -3.41 20.38 41.40
C LEU A 345 -4.48 20.96 42.33
N GLU A 346 -5.25 21.95 41.87
CA GLU A 346 -6.33 22.58 42.67
C GLU A 346 -7.44 21.60 43.05
N THR A 347 -7.68 20.59 42.21
CA THR A 347 -8.67 19.53 42.44
C THR A 347 -8.07 18.27 43.09
N GLU A 348 -6.80 18.34 43.52
CA GLU A 348 -6.09 17.25 44.21
C GLU A 348 -5.96 15.95 43.38
N LEU A 349 -6.09 16.03 42.05
CA LEU A 349 -5.88 14.89 41.15
C LEU A 349 -4.39 14.51 41.03
N ILE A 350 -3.49 15.48 41.26
CA ILE A 350 -2.04 15.27 41.32
C ILE A 350 -1.47 16.04 42.51
N ASP A 351 -0.35 15.54 43.06
CA ASP A 351 0.37 16.24 44.11
C ASP A 351 1.30 17.33 43.53
N LYS A 352 1.87 18.15 44.43
CA LYS A 352 2.76 19.24 44.04
C LYS A 352 4.06 18.75 43.38
N ALA A 353 4.59 17.59 43.78
CA ALA A 353 5.83 17.07 43.22
C ALA A 353 5.63 16.62 41.76
N GLU A 354 4.49 15.97 41.50
CA GLU A 354 4.06 15.54 40.18
C GLU A 354 3.73 16.74 39.28
N TYR A 355 3.08 17.77 39.83
CA TYR A 355 2.84 19.04 39.14
C TYR A 355 4.16 19.70 38.68
N ASP A 356 5.13 19.85 39.59
CA ASP A 356 6.43 20.48 39.28
C ASP A 356 7.23 19.66 38.26
N ARG A 357 7.11 18.33 38.26
CA ARG A 357 7.68 17.42 37.25
C ARG A 357 7.02 17.64 35.89
N ALA A 358 5.68 17.61 35.84
CA ALA A 358 4.90 17.70 34.61
C ALA A 358 5.05 19.07 33.92
N LEU A 359 5.18 20.15 34.69
CA LEU A 359 5.41 21.51 34.18
C LEU A 359 6.72 21.65 33.39
N LYS A 360 7.78 20.98 33.87
CA LYS A 360 9.11 20.98 33.25
C LYS A 360 9.19 20.04 32.04
N ALA A 361 8.26 19.11 31.90
CA ALA A 361 8.25 18.17 30.79
C ALA A 361 7.98 18.91 29.45
N PRO A 362 8.66 18.53 28.36
CA PRO A 362 8.33 19.05 27.04
C PRO A 362 6.91 18.61 26.63
N LEU A 363 6.34 19.25 25.60
CA LEU A 363 5.01 18.87 25.08
C LEU A 363 4.93 17.39 24.63
N GLY A 364 6.07 16.74 24.41
CA GLY A 364 6.12 15.30 24.14
C GLY A 364 5.46 14.88 22.83
N ILE A 365 5.24 15.84 21.91
CA ILE A 365 4.60 15.58 20.62
C ILE A 365 5.53 14.89 19.64
N THR A 366 4.98 13.97 18.85
CA THR A 366 5.74 13.28 17.82
C THR A 366 5.94 14.20 16.60
N GLN A 367 7.20 14.43 16.22
CA GLN A 367 7.61 15.29 15.09
C GLN A 367 7.05 14.80 13.74
N SER A 368 6.99 13.49 13.58
CA SER A 368 6.09 12.84 12.63
C SER A 368 4.93 12.30 13.45
N PRO A 369 3.64 12.62 13.16
CA PRO A 369 2.51 11.92 13.80
C PRO A 369 2.80 10.43 13.75
N GLY A 370 3.16 9.85 14.91
CA GLY A 370 3.89 8.59 14.94
C GLY A 370 3.08 7.53 14.23
N SER A 371 3.65 6.84 13.24
CA SER A 371 3.21 5.53 12.71
C SER A 371 1.70 5.26 12.53
N ILE A 372 0.82 6.27 12.51
CA ILE A 372 -0.60 6.13 12.24
C ILE A 372 -0.74 6.01 10.73
N ALA A 373 -0.52 4.79 10.24
CA ALA A 373 -1.54 3.83 9.86
C ALA A 373 -2.89 4.30 9.26
N ALA A 374 -3.08 5.57 8.90
CA ALA A 374 -4.21 5.97 8.07
C ALA A 374 -3.66 6.49 6.73
N ASN A 375 -3.74 5.63 5.71
CA ASN A 375 -3.42 5.89 4.30
C ASN A 375 -1.97 6.32 4.02
N ARG A 376 -0.97 5.76 4.72
CA ARG A 376 0.45 5.93 4.34
C ARG A 376 0.73 5.42 2.92
N PHE A 377 -0.08 4.48 2.44
CA PHE A 377 0.11 3.79 1.17
C PHE A 377 -1.16 3.84 0.31
N PRO A 378 -1.60 5.02 -0.17
CA PRO A 378 -2.85 5.18 -0.91
C PRO A 378 -2.98 4.22 -2.10
N ALA A 379 -1.89 3.99 -2.86
CA ALA A 379 -1.90 3.09 -4.01
C ALA A 379 -2.12 1.62 -3.62
N TYR A 380 -1.54 1.17 -2.50
CA TYR A 380 -1.75 -0.19 -2.01
C TYR A 380 -3.15 -0.36 -1.41
N VAL A 381 -3.62 0.65 -0.66
CA VAL A 381 -4.97 0.66 -0.08
C VAL A 381 -6.05 0.71 -1.16
N ASP A 382 -5.82 1.42 -2.25
CA ASP A 382 -6.68 1.40 -3.44
C ASP A 382 -6.78 -0.01 -4.04
N LEU A 383 -5.64 -0.71 -4.19
CA LEU A 383 -5.65 -2.11 -4.64
C LEU A 383 -6.44 -3.03 -3.70
N VAL A 384 -6.25 -2.89 -2.39
CA VAL A 384 -7.03 -3.64 -1.37
C VAL A 384 -8.51 -3.33 -1.50
N ARG A 385 -8.89 -2.06 -1.65
CA ARG A 385 -10.29 -1.64 -1.84
C ARG A 385 -10.91 -2.25 -3.09
N ARG A 386 -10.19 -2.25 -4.22
CA ARG A 386 -10.64 -2.86 -5.48
C ARG A 386 -10.88 -4.37 -5.32
N GLN A 387 -9.95 -5.08 -4.67
CA GLN A 387 -10.12 -6.51 -4.39
C GLN A 387 -11.32 -6.78 -3.48
N LEU A 388 -11.46 -6.03 -2.38
CA LEU A 388 -12.58 -6.20 -1.46
C LEU A 388 -13.92 -5.86 -2.12
N ALA A 389 -14.00 -4.81 -2.93
CA ALA A 389 -15.22 -4.41 -3.63
C ALA A 389 -15.68 -5.43 -4.68
N ARG A 390 -14.74 -6.18 -5.29
CA ARG A 390 -15.06 -7.28 -6.19
C ARG A 390 -15.63 -8.50 -5.44
N ASP A 391 -15.10 -8.75 -4.25
CA ASP A 391 -15.29 -10.02 -3.55
C ASP A 391 -16.35 -9.97 -2.43
N TYR A 392 -16.76 -8.77 -2.01
CA TYR A 392 -17.73 -8.53 -0.94
C TYR A 392 -18.79 -7.52 -1.40
N PRO A 393 -20.05 -7.67 -0.95
CA PRO A 393 -21.05 -6.64 -1.16
C PRO A 393 -20.71 -5.38 -0.32
N ALA A 394 -21.10 -4.21 -0.83
CA ALA A 394 -20.64 -2.92 -0.30
C ALA A 394 -21.07 -2.64 1.15
N ASP A 395 -22.14 -3.29 1.62
CA ASP A 395 -22.70 -3.22 2.96
C ASP A 395 -21.93 -4.10 3.98
N ALA A 396 -21.43 -5.28 3.56
CA ALA A 396 -20.69 -6.19 4.43
C ALA A 396 -19.38 -5.61 4.98
N LEU A 397 -18.79 -4.63 4.30
CA LEU A 397 -17.56 -3.95 4.72
C LEU A 397 -17.82 -2.78 5.68
N GLN A 398 -19.06 -2.28 5.77
CA GLN A 398 -19.42 -1.09 6.56
C GLN A 398 -19.89 -1.49 7.97
N GLY A 399 -19.23 -0.96 9.00
CA GLY A 399 -19.65 -1.14 10.40
C GLY A 399 -19.39 -2.52 11.01
N ALA A 400 -18.93 -3.49 10.22
CA ALA A 400 -18.64 -4.85 10.70
C ALA A 400 -17.35 -4.97 11.54
N GLY A 401 -16.50 -3.93 11.59
CA GLY A 401 -15.27 -3.95 12.39
C GLY A 401 -14.27 -5.02 11.97
N LEU A 402 -14.16 -5.28 10.66
CA LEU A 402 -13.33 -6.35 10.11
C LEU A 402 -11.84 -6.06 10.26
N SER A 403 -11.02 -7.11 10.31
CA SER A 403 -9.57 -7.01 10.18
C SER A 403 -9.13 -7.62 8.84
N VAL A 404 -8.65 -6.77 7.93
CA VAL A 404 -8.14 -7.14 6.61
C VAL A 404 -6.63 -7.33 6.73
N LEU A 405 -6.16 -8.57 6.55
CA LEU A 405 -4.75 -8.93 6.55
C LEU A 405 -4.24 -8.94 5.10
N THR A 406 -3.15 -8.24 4.82
CA THR A 406 -2.61 -8.04 3.46
C THR A 406 -1.22 -8.65 3.29
N GLY A 407 -0.76 -8.77 2.03
CA GLY A 407 0.60 -9.22 1.68
C GLY A 407 1.65 -8.10 1.75
N MET A 408 1.26 -6.87 2.12
CA MET A 408 2.13 -5.70 2.05
C MET A 408 3.38 -5.88 2.92
N SER A 409 4.57 -5.73 2.34
CA SER A 409 5.83 -5.64 3.10
C SER A 409 6.20 -4.17 3.31
N PRO A 410 6.21 -3.67 4.55
CA PRO A 410 6.69 -2.33 4.87
C PRO A 410 8.10 -2.02 4.31
N SER A 411 9.04 -2.97 4.37
CA SER A 411 10.38 -2.77 3.81
C SER A 411 10.39 -2.67 2.30
N ALA A 412 9.73 -3.60 1.59
CA ALA A 412 9.69 -3.60 0.13
C ALA A 412 9.03 -2.32 -0.41
N GLN A 413 7.93 -1.88 0.23
CA GLN A 413 7.30 -0.61 -0.10
C GLN A 413 8.23 0.57 0.11
N ALA A 414 8.90 0.67 1.27
CA ALA A 414 9.82 1.77 1.55
C ALA A 414 11.01 1.82 0.58
N TYR A 415 11.56 0.66 0.20
CA TYR A 415 12.63 0.58 -0.79
C TYR A 415 12.16 0.91 -2.21
N ALA A 416 10.95 0.50 -2.58
CA ALA A 416 10.32 0.85 -3.85
C ALA A 416 10.09 2.37 -3.97
N GLU A 417 9.45 2.98 -2.98
CA GLU A 417 9.24 4.44 -2.91
C GLU A 417 10.57 5.19 -3.00
N GLY A 418 11.56 4.80 -2.18
CA GLY A 418 12.87 5.42 -2.19
C GLY A 418 13.61 5.29 -3.53
N ALA A 419 13.49 4.12 -4.19
CA ALA A 419 14.11 3.89 -5.50
C ALA A 419 13.46 4.75 -6.59
N VAL A 420 12.12 4.86 -6.58
CA VAL A 420 11.39 5.75 -7.48
C VAL A 420 11.80 7.20 -7.26
N THR A 421 11.79 7.70 -6.03
CA THR A 421 12.18 9.10 -5.73
C THR A 421 13.58 9.42 -6.23
N ARG A 422 14.58 8.57 -5.91
CA ARG A 422 15.97 8.79 -6.35
C ARG A 422 16.09 8.77 -7.86
N THR A 423 15.46 7.80 -8.52
CA THR A 423 15.55 7.63 -9.97
C THR A 423 14.88 8.78 -10.70
N LEU A 424 13.63 9.10 -10.37
CA LEU A 424 12.90 10.20 -11.02
C LEU A 424 13.58 11.55 -10.80
N LYS A 425 14.13 11.80 -9.61
CA LYS A 425 14.91 13.02 -9.33
C LYS A 425 16.19 13.08 -10.18
N SER A 426 16.91 11.96 -10.33
CA SER A 426 18.12 11.90 -11.17
C SER A 426 17.84 12.06 -12.67
N LEU A 427 16.61 11.72 -13.09
CA LEU A 427 16.13 11.84 -14.45
C LEU A 427 15.32 13.13 -14.64
N ASP A 428 15.22 14.02 -13.66
CA ASP A 428 14.37 15.18 -13.80
C ASP A 428 14.94 16.15 -14.85
N ASN A 429 14.09 16.70 -15.71
CA ASN A 429 14.52 17.59 -16.79
C ASN A 429 13.43 18.63 -17.06
N LYS A 430 13.77 19.91 -16.90
CA LYS A 430 12.86 21.05 -17.06
C LYS A 430 12.28 21.22 -18.47
N ARG A 431 12.86 20.58 -19.49
CA ARG A 431 12.40 20.67 -20.89
C ARG A 431 11.35 19.62 -21.28
N ARG A 432 10.99 18.71 -20.37
CA ARG A 432 9.97 17.68 -20.61
C ARG A 432 8.98 17.62 -19.44
N PRO A 433 7.79 17.04 -19.64
CA PRO A 433 6.85 16.84 -18.55
C PRO A 433 7.45 16.01 -17.41
N ALA A 434 6.91 16.22 -16.21
CA ALA A 434 7.36 15.52 -15.02
C ALA A 434 7.16 14.01 -15.17
N LEU A 435 8.23 13.26 -14.95
CA LEU A 435 8.16 11.80 -14.98
C LEU A 435 7.34 11.28 -13.80
N GLN A 436 6.66 10.17 -14.06
CA GLN A 436 5.85 9.37 -13.17
C GLN A 436 6.36 7.93 -13.16
N ALA A 437 5.96 7.17 -12.16
CA ALA A 437 6.23 5.75 -12.07
C ALA A 437 4.97 4.99 -11.62
N GLY A 438 4.90 3.74 -12.07
CA GLY A 438 3.89 2.76 -11.71
C GLY A 438 4.60 1.43 -11.55
N LEU A 439 4.51 0.79 -10.39
CA LEU A 439 5.11 -0.52 -10.19
C LEU A 439 4.33 -1.40 -9.24
N VAL A 440 4.49 -2.70 -9.44
CA VAL A 440 3.98 -3.78 -8.59
C VAL A 440 5.14 -4.72 -8.28
N ILE A 441 5.29 -5.09 -7.01
CA ILE A 441 6.19 -6.16 -6.55
C ILE A 441 5.34 -7.26 -5.95
N THR A 442 5.62 -8.51 -6.32
CA THR A 442 4.94 -9.70 -5.81
C THR A 442 5.94 -10.69 -5.25
N ASP A 443 5.48 -11.52 -4.32
CA ASP A 443 6.17 -12.76 -3.95
C ASP A 443 5.99 -13.79 -5.08
N VAL A 444 7.07 -14.47 -5.47
CA VAL A 444 7.05 -15.41 -6.61
C VAL A 444 6.38 -16.74 -6.26
N HIS A 445 6.24 -17.06 -4.98
CA HIS A 445 5.75 -18.35 -4.52
C HIS A 445 4.23 -18.40 -4.40
N ASP A 446 3.57 -17.32 -3.98
CA ASP A 446 2.13 -17.28 -3.76
C ASP A 446 1.39 -16.18 -4.54
N GLY A 447 2.10 -15.25 -5.19
CA GLY A 447 1.49 -14.14 -5.91
C GLY A 447 0.91 -13.06 -5.01
N GLU A 448 1.29 -13.04 -3.72
CA GLU A 448 0.97 -11.93 -2.83
C GLU A 448 1.63 -10.65 -3.33
N VAL A 449 0.84 -9.57 -3.45
CA VAL A 449 1.37 -8.25 -3.80
C VAL A 449 2.02 -7.64 -2.57
N VAL A 450 3.34 -7.50 -2.58
CA VAL A 450 4.12 -7.03 -1.41
C VAL A 450 4.38 -5.53 -1.43
N ALA A 451 4.36 -4.89 -2.61
CA ALA A 451 4.51 -3.44 -2.73
C ALA A 451 3.83 -2.88 -4.00
N VAL A 452 3.31 -1.66 -3.91
CA VAL A 452 2.67 -0.94 -5.01
C VAL A 452 3.04 0.54 -4.96
N VAL A 453 3.53 1.08 -6.06
CA VAL A 453 3.74 2.54 -6.22
C VAL A 453 2.94 3.02 -7.43
N GLY A 454 1.98 3.92 -7.21
CA GLY A 454 1.10 4.45 -8.25
C GLY A 454 1.35 5.90 -8.68
N SER A 455 2.30 6.59 -8.04
CA SER A 455 2.55 8.03 -8.23
C SER A 455 3.96 8.37 -7.79
N ARG A 456 4.53 9.46 -8.32
CA ARG A 456 5.77 10.07 -7.78
C ARG A 456 5.58 10.69 -6.39
N ASP A 457 4.35 11.10 -6.07
CA ASP A 457 3.95 11.58 -4.75
C ASP A 457 3.13 10.47 -4.08
N PHE A 458 3.77 9.79 -3.14
CA PHE A 458 3.22 8.59 -2.52
C PHE A 458 2.16 8.91 -1.46
N ALA A 459 2.15 10.12 -0.91
CA ALA A 459 1.25 10.49 0.19
C ALA A 459 -0.12 10.96 -0.31
N GLN A 460 -0.22 11.37 -1.58
CA GLN A 460 -1.46 11.86 -2.16
C GLN A 460 -2.28 10.71 -2.76
N PRO A 461 -3.54 10.53 -2.34
CA PRO A 461 -4.46 9.67 -3.08
C PRO A 461 -4.74 10.30 -4.46
N GLY A 462 -5.04 9.46 -5.45
CA GLY A 462 -5.32 9.92 -6.80
C GLY A 462 -5.15 8.80 -7.81
N PHE A 463 -4.77 9.17 -9.04
CA PHE A 463 -4.61 8.23 -10.15
C PHE A 463 -3.53 7.18 -9.85
N ASN A 464 -3.95 5.93 -9.63
CA ASN A 464 -3.05 4.83 -9.28
C ASN A 464 -2.44 4.20 -10.55
N ARG A 465 -1.28 4.70 -10.98
CA ARG A 465 -0.64 4.28 -12.24
C ARG A 465 -0.21 2.81 -12.25
N ALA A 466 -0.06 2.17 -11.10
CA ALA A 466 0.23 0.74 -11.04
C ALA A 466 -0.92 -0.12 -11.58
N VAL A 467 -2.16 0.35 -11.46
CA VAL A 467 -3.37 -0.41 -11.80
C VAL A 467 -4.13 0.22 -12.96
N GLU A 468 -4.23 1.56 -13.00
CA GLU A 468 -5.09 2.30 -13.91
C GLU A 468 -4.38 2.79 -15.19
N ALA A 469 -3.08 3.07 -15.12
CA ALA A 469 -2.36 3.60 -16.28
C ALA A 469 -2.10 2.48 -17.29
N ARG A 470 -2.86 2.49 -18.38
CA ARG A 470 -2.64 1.59 -19.52
C ARG A 470 -1.65 2.25 -20.47
N ARG A 471 -0.49 1.61 -20.67
CA ARG A 471 0.62 2.15 -21.47
C ARG A 471 1.16 1.07 -22.41
N PRO A 472 1.68 1.43 -23.60
CA PRO A 472 2.24 0.47 -24.52
C PRO A 472 3.39 -0.32 -23.87
N VAL A 473 3.25 -1.65 -23.80
CA VAL A 473 4.21 -2.51 -23.09
C VAL A 473 5.46 -2.85 -23.91
N GLY A 474 5.34 -2.78 -25.24
CA GLY A 474 6.42 -3.04 -26.18
C GLY A 474 7.04 -4.43 -25.98
N SER A 475 8.38 -4.48 -25.94
CA SER A 475 9.12 -5.75 -25.90
C SER A 475 8.89 -6.65 -24.66
N LEU A 476 8.06 -6.23 -23.70
CA LEU A 476 7.68 -7.06 -22.55
C LEU A 476 6.85 -8.30 -22.93
N LEU A 477 6.21 -8.35 -24.11
CA LEU A 477 5.47 -9.56 -24.55
C LEU A 477 6.34 -10.61 -25.23
N LYS A 478 7.56 -10.26 -25.67
CA LYS A 478 8.44 -11.21 -26.38
C LYS A 478 8.68 -12.50 -25.61
N PRO A 479 8.90 -12.51 -24.28
CA PRO A 479 9.09 -13.77 -23.56
C PRO A 479 7.97 -14.78 -23.76
N PHE A 480 6.71 -14.34 -23.88
CA PHE A 480 5.57 -15.22 -24.11
C PHE A 480 5.52 -15.77 -25.53
N VAL A 481 5.99 -14.99 -26.52
CA VAL A 481 6.18 -15.46 -27.90
C VAL A 481 7.22 -16.59 -27.94
N TYR A 482 8.35 -16.40 -27.26
CA TYR A 482 9.43 -17.39 -27.21
C TYR A 482 9.05 -18.59 -26.35
N LEU A 483 8.30 -18.39 -25.26
CA LEU A 483 7.73 -19.47 -24.45
C LEU A 483 6.90 -20.43 -25.30
N ARG A 484 5.99 -19.88 -26.13
CA ARG A 484 5.17 -20.69 -27.04
C ARG A 484 5.97 -21.30 -28.19
N ALA A 485 6.99 -20.60 -28.70
CA ALA A 485 7.91 -21.18 -29.67
C ALA A 485 8.65 -22.38 -29.11
N LEU A 486 9.16 -22.29 -27.87
CA LEU A 486 9.85 -23.38 -27.16
C LEU A 486 8.93 -24.54 -26.77
N ALA A 487 7.60 -24.40 -26.92
CA ALA A 487 6.67 -25.52 -26.83
C ALA A 487 6.56 -26.31 -28.15
N LEU A 488 7.06 -25.77 -29.26
CA LEU A 488 7.14 -26.46 -30.56
C LEU A 488 8.50 -27.18 -30.67
N LEU A 489 8.64 -28.27 -29.91
CA LEU A 489 9.93 -28.94 -29.66
C LEU A 489 10.63 -29.45 -30.93
N ASP A 490 9.88 -29.79 -31.98
CA ASP A 490 10.42 -30.24 -33.27
C ASP A 490 10.98 -29.08 -34.12
N ARG A 491 10.75 -27.83 -33.72
CA ARG A 491 11.10 -26.63 -34.51
C ARG A 491 12.06 -25.69 -33.78
N TYR A 492 11.84 -25.48 -32.50
CA TYR A 492 12.57 -24.47 -31.74
C TYR A 492 13.18 -25.02 -30.46
N SER A 493 14.44 -24.66 -30.26
CA SER A 493 15.19 -24.77 -29.03
C SER A 493 15.92 -23.44 -28.78
N LEU A 494 16.50 -23.26 -27.60
CA LEU A 494 17.36 -22.10 -27.32
C LEU A 494 18.54 -21.97 -28.30
N ALA A 495 18.99 -23.09 -28.87
CA ALA A 495 20.06 -23.15 -29.86
C ALA A 495 19.57 -22.93 -31.30
N SER A 496 18.26 -22.92 -31.59
CA SER A 496 17.79 -22.78 -32.97
C SER A 496 18.27 -21.47 -33.62
N TRP A 497 18.62 -21.53 -34.90
CA TRP A 497 18.94 -20.34 -35.69
C TRP A 497 17.65 -19.64 -36.15
N VAL A 498 17.64 -18.31 -36.08
CA VAL A 498 16.52 -17.46 -36.48
C VAL A 498 17.04 -16.33 -37.37
N ASP A 499 16.32 -16.06 -38.44
CA ASP A 499 16.61 -14.96 -39.37
C ASP A 499 16.15 -13.60 -38.81
N ASP A 500 17.08 -12.66 -38.71
CA ASP A 500 16.89 -11.27 -38.29
C ASP A 500 17.10 -10.28 -39.46
N SER A 501 16.94 -10.72 -40.70
CA SER A 501 16.90 -9.84 -41.87
C SER A 501 15.57 -9.05 -41.95
N PRO A 502 15.41 -8.05 -42.85
CA PRO A 502 14.15 -7.33 -43.00
C PRO A 502 12.94 -8.24 -43.25
N VAL A 503 11.84 -8.00 -42.53
CA VAL A 503 10.61 -8.81 -42.61
C VAL A 503 9.42 -7.93 -42.96
N THR A 504 8.54 -8.40 -43.84
CA THR A 504 7.29 -7.72 -44.19
C THR A 504 6.11 -8.68 -44.06
N VAL A 505 5.11 -8.30 -43.26
CA VAL A 505 3.89 -9.07 -43.02
C VAL A 505 2.71 -8.41 -43.72
N SER A 506 1.88 -9.20 -44.40
CA SER A 506 0.64 -8.73 -45.03
C SER A 506 -0.50 -8.69 -44.00
N LEU A 507 -1.14 -7.53 -43.81
CA LEU A 507 -2.18 -7.29 -42.79
C LEU A 507 -3.62 -7.36 -43.35
N GLY A 508 -3.79 -7.87 -44.56
CA GLY A 508 -5.07 -7.84 -45.28
C GLY A 508 -5.39 -6.47 -45.91
N LYS A 509 -6.32 -6.44 -46.87
CA LYS A 509 -6.72 -5.23 -47.62
C LYS A 509 -5.53 -4.47 -48.25
N GLY A 510 -4.50 -5.20 -48.69
CA GLY A 510 -3.29 -4.63 -49.29
C GLY A 510 -2.34 -3.89 -48.33
N LYS A 511 -2.63 -3.84 -47.02
CA LYS A 511 -1.76 -3.20 -46.03
C LYS A 511 -0.56 -4.10 -45.71
N ARG A 512 0.62 -3.49 -45.59
CA ARG A 512 1.88 -4.18 -45.25
C ARG A 512 2.47 -3.59 -43.97
N TRP A 513 3.11 -4.43 -43.17
CA TRP A 513 3.81 -4.04 -41.95
C TRP A 513 5.25 -4.53 -42.00
N THR A 514 6.19 -3.59 -41.92
CA THR A 514 7.63 -3.83 -42.07
C THR A 514 8.37 -3.28 -40.83
N PRO A 515 8.44 -4.06 -39.73
CA PRO A 515 9.09 -3.60 -38.52
C PRO A 515 10.63 -3.61 -38.65
N GLY A 516 11.26 -2.59 -38.08
CA GLY A 516 12.71 -2.49 -37.93
C GLY A 516 13.20 -2.86 -36.53
N ASN A 517 14.48 -3.20 -36.41
CA ASN A 517 15.16 -3.30 -35.13
C ASN A 517 15.45 -1.91 -34.55
N SER A 518 15.55 -1.83 -33.23
CA SER A 518 15.73 -0.58 -32.50
C SER A 518 17.09 0.10 -32.72
N ASP A 519 18.11 -0.67 -33.06
CA ASP A 519 19.46 -0.19 -33.41
C ASP A 519 19.60 0.18 -34.89
N GLY A 520 18.51 0.02 -35.67
CA GLY A 520 18.48 0.34 -37.10
C GLY A 520 19.24 -0.64 -37.98
N ARG A 521 19.64 -1.82 -37.49
CA ARG A 521 20.43 -2.81 -38.25
C ARG A 521 19.78 -4.19 -38.20
N SER A 522 20.00 -4.99 -39.25
CA SER A 522 19.66 -6.41 -39.26
C SER A 522 20.89 -7.24 -38.87
N HIS A 523 20.69 -8.31 -38.10
CA HIS A 523 21.79 -9.10 -37.54
C HIS A 523 22.06 -10.41 -38.30
N GLY A 524 21.46 -10.58 -39.48
CA GLY A 524 21.57 -11.81 -40.25
C GLY A 524 20.93 -12.96 -39.50
N THR A 525 21.62 -14.09 -39.34
CA THR A 525 21.10 -15.25 -38.61
C THR A 525 21.68 -15.29 -37.20
N VAL A 526 20.81 -15.38 -36.19
CA VAL A 526 21.17 -15.36 -34.76
C VAL A 526 20.58 -16.57 -34.03
N ARG A 527 21.12 -16.95 -32.87
CA ARG A 527 20.49 -17.98 -32.04
C ARG A 527 19.20 -17.44 -31.42
N LEU A 528 18.22 -18.31 -31.20
CA LEU A 528 16.93 -17.97 -30.58
C LEU A 528 17.12 -17.32 -29.21
N ILE A 529 18.03 -17.86 -28.38
CA ILE A 529 18.36 -17.25 -27.08
C ILE A 529 18.95 -15.83 -27.21
N ASP A 530 19.76 -15.57 -28.24
CA ASP A 530 20.41 -14.27 -28.44
C ASP A 530 19.43 -13.24 -29.00
N ALA A 531 18.52 -13.67 -29.89
CA ALA A 531 17.42 -12.85 -30.39
C ALA A 531 16.53 -12.32 -29.25
N LEU A 532 16.22 -13.17 -28.25
CA LEU A 532 15.48 -12.74 -27.07
C LEU A 532 16.33 -11.86 -26.15
N ALA A 533 17.59 -12.25 -25.89
CA ALA A 533 18.49 -11.53 -24.99
C ALA A 533 18.78 -10.11 -25.47
N GLN A 534 19.01 -9.93 -26.78
CA GLN A 534 19.20 -8.62 -27.41
C GLN A 534 17.87 -7.96 -27.82
N SER A 535 16.75 -8.67 -27.68
CA SER A 535 15.41 -8.16 -27.95
C SER A 535 15.21 -7.72 -29.40
N TYR A 536 15.73 -8.46 -30.38
CA TYR A 536 15.58 -8.13 -31.80
C TYR A 536 14.13 -8.25 -32.27
N ASN A 537 13.65 -7.25 -33.02
CA ASN A 537 12.26 -7.18 -33.48
C ASN A 537 12.03 -8.10 -34.68
N GLN A 538 12.93 -8.09 -35.66
CA GLN A 538 12.74 -8.81 -36.92
C GLN A 538 12.73 -10.34 -36.70
N ALA A 539 13.70 -10.88 -35.94
CA ALA A 539 13.70 -12.27 -35.50
C ALA A 539 12.42 -12.64 -34.72
N THR A 540 12.00 -11.79 -33.78
CA THR A 540 10.81 -12.06 -32.96
C THR A 540 9.53 -12.09 -33.80
N VAL A 541 9.41 -11.25 -34.83
CA VAL A 541 8.26 -11.27 -35.74
C VAL A 541 8.20 -12.58 -36.50
N ARG A 542 9.33 -13.10 -37.01
CA ARG A 542 9.35 -14.41 -37.67
C ARG A 542 8.94 -15.54 -36.74
N VAL A 543 9.50 -15.57 -35.53
CA VAL A 543 9.15 -16.57 -34.51
C VAL A 543 7.66 -16.46 -34.15
N GLY A 544 7.16 -15.25 -33.90
CA GLY A 544 5.76 -15.03 -33.52
C GLY A 544 4.77 -15.34 -34.63
N MET A 545 5.10 -15.08 -35.89
CA MET A 545 4.26 -15.48 -37.02
C MET A 545 4.22 -17.00 -37.21
N ALA A 546 5.28 -17.72 -36.81
CA ALA A 546 5.30 -19.18 -36.80
C ALA A 546 4.51 -19.80 -35.63
N VAL A 547 4.35 -19.06 -34.53
CA VAL A 547 3.54 -19.44 -33.36
C VAL A 547 2.05 -19.09 -33.54
N ASP A 548 1.74 -18.09 -34.36
CA ASP A 548 0.44 -17.43 -34.54
C ASP A 548 0.10 -16.41 -33.41
N PRO A 549 -0.16 -15.12 -33.75
CA PRO A 549 -0.67 -14.13 -32.80
C PRO A 549 -1.92 -14.57 -32.01
N ALA A 550 -2.77 -15.44 -32.55
CA ALA A 550 -3.95 -15.96 -31.87
C ALA A 550 -3.60 -16.77 -30.63
N VAL A 551 -2.53 -17.57 -30.69
CA VAL A 551 -2.02 -18.36 -29.55
C VAL A 551 -1.49 -17.44 -28.45
N ILE A 552 -0.92 -16.29 -28.81
CA ILE A 552 -0.45 -15.30 -27.83
C ILE A 552 -1.62 -14.61 -27.14
N ALA A 553 -2.66 -14.25 -27.88
CA ALA A 553 -3.88 -13.66 -27.31
C ALA A 553 -4.58 -14.63 -26.34
N ASP A 554 -4.73 -15.90 -26.73
CA ASP A 554 -5.31 -16.95 -25.88
C ASP A 554 -4.50 -17.19 -24.60
N LEU A 555 -3.17 -17.18 -24.71
CA LEU A 555 -2.30 -17.26 -23.54
C LEU A 555 -2.51 -16.07 -22.59
N MET A 556 -2.66 -14.85 -23.11
CA MET A 556 -2.91 -13.66 -22.28
C MET A 556 -4.28 -13.72 -21.59
N HIS A 557 -5.30 -14.27 -22.27
CA HIS A 557 -6.61 -14.54 -21.66
C HIS A 557 -6.48 -15.58 -20.54
N THR A 558 -5.78 -16.69 -20.79
CA THR A 558 -5.59 -17.77 -19.80
C THR A 558 -4.82 -17.29 -18.56
N LEU A 559 -3.74 -16.55 -18.74
CA LEU A 559 -2.84 -16.16 -17.64
C LEU A 559 -3.34 -14.93 -16.86
N ALA A 560 -4.09 -14.02 -17.50
CA ALA A 560 -4.43 -12.73 -16.91
C ALA A 560 -5.85 -12.24 -17.21
N SER A 561 -6.71 -13.06 -17.83
CA SER A 561 -8.07 -12.69 -18.25
C SER A 561 -8.11 -11.43 -19.11
N LEU A 562 -7.11 -11.26 -19.97
CA LEU A 562 -6.99 -10.12 -20.88
C LEU A 562 -7.58 -10.47 -22.25
N GLU A 563 -8.60 -9.74 -22.67
CA GLU A 563 -9.15 -9.80 -24.02
C GLU A 563 -8.30 -8.97 -24.99
N VAL A 564 -7.72 -9.63 -26.00
CA VAL A 564 -6.78 -9.01 -26.93
C VAL A 564 -7.05 -9.45 -28.36
N GLU A 565 -7.06 -8.49 -29.29
CA GLU A 565 -7.16 -8.81 -30.71
C GLU A 565 -5.84 -9.42 -31.25
N PRO A 566 -5.88 -10.55 -31.95
CA PRO A 566 -4.70 -11.29 -32.41
C PRO A 566 -4.09 -10.70 -33.70
N ARG A 567 -3.70 -9.42 -33.66
CA ARG A 567 -3.04 -8.75 -34.79
C ARG A 567 -1.53 -9.05 -34.80
N PRO A 568 -0.85 -9.12 -35.95
CA PRO A 568 0.60 -9.37 -36.00
C PRO A 568 1.48 -8.44 -35.16
N SER A 569 1.06 -7.18 -34.99
CA SER A 569 1.78 -6.20 -34.15
C SER A 569 1.79 -6.56 -32.65
N LEU A 570 0.87 -7.43 -32.20
CA LEU A 570 0.84 -7.96 -30.83
C LEU A 570 2.15 -8.68 -30.47
N ILE A 571 2.80 -9.32 -31.44
CA ILE A 571 4.10 -10.00 -31.27
C ILE A 571 5.18 -9.05 -30.70
N LEU A 572 5.11 -7.76 -31.04
CA LEU A 572 6.02 -6.73 -30.53
C LEU A 572 5.42 -5.92 -29.36
N GLY A 573 4.29 -6.34 -28.81
CA GLY A 573 3.63 -5.72 -27.67
C GLY A 573 2.96 -4.39 -27.96
N SER A 574 2.30 -4.28 -29.12
CA SER A 574 1.44 -3.14 -29.46
C SER A 574 0.10 -3.18 -28.69
N ILE A 575 0.15 -3.18 -27.37
CA ILE A 575 -1.02 -3.18 -26.48
C ILE A 575 -0.74 -2.34 -25.24
N ASP A 576 -1.79 -1.67 -24.77
CA ASP A 576 -1.75 -0.85 -23.56
C ASP A 576 -2.22 -1.63 -22.34
N LEU A 577 -1.28 -1.89 -21.41
CA LEU A 577 -1.54 -2.60 -20.16
C LEU A 577 -0.99 -1.82 -18.97
N SER A 578 -1.50 -2.10 -17.77
CA SER A 578 -0.98 -1.56 -16.53
C SER A 578 0.16 -2.41 -15.97
N PRO A 579 1.02 -1.87 -15.09
CA PRO A 579 2.00 -2.65 -14.37
C PRO A 579 1.40 -3.86 -13.64
N TYR A 580 0.20 -3.74 -13.07
CA TYR A 580 -0.51 -4.84 -12.44
C TYR A 580 -0.88 -5.95 -13.43
N ALA A 581 -1.44 -5.60 -14.59
CA ALA A 581 -1.79 -6.58 -15.63
C ALA A 581 -0.53 -7.30 -16.17
N MET A 582 0.58 -6.57 -16.34
CA MET A 582 1.85 -7.18 -16.73
C MET A 582 2.46 -8.04 -15.62
N ALA A 583 2.33 -7.64 -14.34
CA ALA A 583 2.75 -8.46 -13.21
C ALA A 583 1.97 -9.78 -13.16
N GLN A 584 0.67 -9.77 -13.45
CA GLN A 584 -0.15 -10.99 -13.52
C GLN A 584 0.36 -11.97 -14.60
N LEU A 585 0.76 -11.47 -15.77
CA LEU A 585 1.36 -12.31 -16.82
C LEU A 585 2.74 -12.86 -16.40
N TYR A 586 3.60 -11.99 -15.86
CA TYR A 586 4.96 -12.37 -15.46
C TYR A 586 4.99 -13.26 -14.21
N GLN A 587 3.94 -13.25 -13.37
CA GLN A 587 3.84 -14.12 -12.21
C GLN A 587 3.93 -15.59 -12.63
N PHE A 588 3.30 -15.98 -13.75
CA PHE A 588 3.41 -17.33 -14.29
C PHE A 588 4.86 -17.74 -14.62
N LEU A 589 5.68 -16.81 -15.12
CA LEU A 589 7.09 -17.06 -15.39
C LEU A 589 7.90 -17.12 -14.08
N ALA A 590 7.62 -16.19 -13.16
CA ALA A 590 8.35 -16.09 -11.90
C ALA A 590 8.06 -17.25 -10.95
N SER A 591 6.84 -17.81 -10.97
CA SER A 591 6.42 -18.95 -10.17
C SER A 591 6.88 -20.31 -10.71
N GLY A 592 7.58 -20.34 -11.85
CA GLY A 592 8.02 -21.59 -12.47
C GLY A 592 6.92 -22.33 -13.24
N GLY A 593 5.90 -21.61 -13.71
CA GLY A 593 4.79 -22.15 -14.51
C GLY A 593 3.51 -22.43 -13.72
N GLU A 594 3.41 -21.97 -12.47
CA GLU A 594 2.21 -22.12 -11.67
C GLU A 594 1.19 -21.03 -12.04
N LEU A 595 -0.05 -21.43 -12.29
CA LEU A 595 -1.14 -20.49 -12.58
C LEU A 595 -1.64 -19.86 -11.27
N GLN A 596 -1.12 -18.68 -10.96
CA GLN A 596 -1.40 -17.97 -9.71
C GLN A 596 -2.03 -16.60 -9.97
N SER A 597 -3.15 -16.30 -9.31
CA SER A 597 -3.75 -14.97 -9.36
C SER A 597 -3.12 -14.04 -8.33
N LEU A 598 -2.79 -12.82 -8.75
CA LEU A 598 -2.30 -11.80 -7.84
C LEU A 598 -3.36 -11.38 -6.84
N HIS A 599 -2.95 -11.23 -5.58
CA HIS A 599 -3.82 -10.79 -4.51
C HIS A 599 -3.09 -9.90 -3.51
N ALA A 600 -3.75 -8.83 -3.07
CA ALA A 600 -3.24 -7.95 -2.02
C ALA A 600 -3.73 -8.37 -0.64
N VAL A 601 -4.91 -8.99 -0.56
CA VAL A 601 -5.52 -9.44 0.71
C VAL A 601 -5.23 -10.92 0.92
N ARG A 602 -4.65 -11.29 2.07
CA ARG A 602 -4.41 -12.67 2.53
C ARG A 602 -5.64 -13.28 3.19
N GLY A 603 -6.37 -12.46 3.96
CA GLY A 603 -7.58 -12.88 4.64
C GLY A 603 -8.33 -11.72 5.27
N VAL A 604 -9.61 -11.96 5.55
CA VAL A 604 -10.47 -11.03 6.28
C VAL A 604 -11.01 -11.74 7.50
N LEU A 605 -10.83 -11.13 8.67
CA LEU A 605 -11.31 -11.61 9.95
C LEU A 605 -12.49 -10.77 10.44
N ASP A 606 -13.44 -11.41 11.13
CA ASP A 606 -14.49 -10.73 11.86
C ASP A 606 -13.99 -10.15 13.19
N ARG A 607 -14.91 -9.59 13.99
CA ARG A 607 -14.62 -8.98 15.29
C ARG A 607 -14.13 -9.97 16.34
N ASP A 608 -14.49 -11.24 16.19
CA ASP A 608 -14.08 -12.32 17.10
C ASP A 608 -12.75 -12.96 16.65
N GLY A 609 -12.18 -12.48 15.54
CA GLY A 609 -10.94 -12.99 14.97
C GLY A 609 -11.12 -14.26 14.14
N LYS A 610 -12.36 -14.60 13.75
CA LYS A 610 -12.64 -15.75 12.88
C LYS A 610 -12.50 -15.36 11.41
N PRO A 611 -11.93 -16.23 10.56
CA PRO A 611 -11.79 -15.94 9.13
C PRO A 611 -13.16 -15.93 8.43
N VAL A 612 -13.49 -14.79 7.83
CA VAL A 612 -14.63 -14.62 6.91
C VAL A 612 -14.27 -15.21 5.54
N LYS A 613 -13.06 -14.88 5.04
CA LYS A 613 -12.52 -15.41 3.78
C LYS A 613 -11.01 -15.45 3.82
N ARG A 614 -10.46 -16.44 3.12
CA ARG A 614 -9.04 -16.70 2.98
C ARG A 614 -8.63 -16.68 1.52
N TYR A 615 -7.48 -16.07 1.24
CA TYR A 615 -6.87 -15.93 -0.08
C TYR A 615 -5.47 -16.54 -0.12
N ASP A 616 -4.87 -16.82 1.04
CA ASP A 616 -3.56 -17.45 1.26
C ASP A 616 -3.55 -18.95 0.91
N LYS A 617 -4.21 -19.34 -0.19
CA LYS A 617 -4.27 -20.72 -0.64
C LYS A 617 -3.01 -21.09 -1.41
N ALA A 618 -2.51 -22.30 -1.17
CA ALA A 618 -1.41 -22.84 -1.96
C ALA A 618 -1.80 -22.87 -3.46
N PRO A 619 -0.90 -22.43 -4.35
CA PRO A 619 -1.14 -22.42 -5.78
C PRO A 619 -1.27 -23.84 -6.33
N THR A 620 -1.97 -23.97 -7.47
CA THR A 620 -2.01 -25.23 -8.21
C THR A 620 -0.62 -25.49 -8.80
N PRO A 621 -0.01 -26.67 -8.57
CA PRO A 621 1.30 -26.99 -9.14
C PRO A 621 1.31 -26.85 -10.66
N ALA A 622 2.45 -26.39 -11.19
CA ALA A 622 2.68 -26.24 -12.62
C ALA A 622 2.53 -27.60 -13.33
N GLN A 623 1.92 -27.59 -14.52
CA GLN A 623 2.00 -28.75 -15.40
C GLN A 623 3.46 -29.00 -15.80
N GLU A 624 3.82 -30.26 -16.04
CA GLU A 624 5.23 -30.60 -16.31
C GLU A 624 5.78 -29.85 -17.53
N GLY A 625 5.02 -29.82 -18.63
CA GLY A 625 5.38 -29.08 -19.85
C GLY A 625 5.56 -27.59 -19.62
N ASP A 626 4.64 -26.97 -18.87
CA ASP A 626 4.73 -25.55 -18.49
C ASP A 626 5.99 -25.28 -17.68
N SER A 627 6.29 -26.13 -16.69
CA SER A 627 7.48 -25.98 -15.85
C SER A 627 8.78 -26.07 -16.65
N ILE A 628 8.85 -26.97 -17.65
CA ILE A 628 10.01 -27.12 -18.52
C ILE A 628 10.17 -25.91 -19.45
N ALA A 629 9.08 -25.48 -20.10
CA ALA A 629 9.09 -24.30 -20.97
C ALA A 629 9.47 -23.03 -20.19
N VAL A 630 8.97 -22.87 -18.97
CA VAL A 630 9.31 -21.74 -18.09
C VAL A 630 10.78 -21.81 -17.63
N ARG A 631 11.36 -22.99 -17.38
CA ARG A 631 12.81 -23.09 -17.10
C ARG A 631 13.64 -22.61 -18.29
N LEU A 632 13.30 -23.03 -19.52
CA LEU A 632 14.00 -22.61 -20.73
C LEU A 632 13.91 -21.10 -20.96
N ILE A 633 12.71 -20.50 -20.83
CA ILE A 633 12.57 -19.05 -21.00
C ILE A 633 13.27 -18.28 -19.86
N THR A 634 13.30 -18.84 -18.64
CA THR A 634 14.03 -18.24 -17.51
C THR A 634 15.54 -18.22 -17.79
N ILE A 635 16.12 -19.31 -18.30
CA ILE A 635 17.53 -19.35 -18.73
C ILE A 635 17.81 -18.30 -19.80
N ALA A 636 16.91 -18.16 -20.79
CA ALA A 636 17.05 -17.15 -21.83
C ALA A 636 16.97 -15.71 -21.28
N LEU A 637 16.14 -15.47 -20.26
CA LEU A 637 16.02 -14.16 -19.61
C LEU A 637 17.13 -13.87 -18.60
N GLN A 638 17.76 -14.90 -18.00
CA GLN A 638 19.02 -14.75 -17.29
C GLN A 638 20.13 -14.31 -18.26
N GLN A 639 20.14 -14.84 -19.50
CA GLN A 639 21.04 -14.37 -20.56
C GLN A 639 20.75 -12.92 -20.98
N ALA A 640 19.47 -12.53 -21.03
CA ALA A 640 19.08 -11.13 -21.29
C ALA A 640 19.64 -10.17 -20.22
N VAL A 641 19.70 -10.60 -18.96
CA VAL A 641 20.28 -9.82 -17.86
C VAL A 641 21.80 -9.88 -17.84
N SER A 642 22.43 -11.03 -18.15
CA SER A 642 23.90 -11.16 -18.06
C SER A 642 24.64 -10.57 -19.26
N ASN A 643 24.10 -10.74 -20.46
CA ASN A 643 24.77 -10.43 -21.72
C ASN A 643 23.89 -9.67 -22.73
N GLY A 644 22.62 -9.44 -22.40
CA GLY A 644 21.66 -8.75 -23.27
C GLY A 644 21.34 -7.33 -22.81
N THR A 645 20.09 -6.90 -23.09
CA THR A 645 19.61 -5.55 -22.79
C THR A 645 19.60 -5.19 -21.29
N GLY A 646 19.67 -6.18 -20.40
CA GLY A 646 19.70 -6.01 -18.95
C GLY A 646 21.10 -5.97 -18.32
N ARG A 647 22.18 -6.05 -19.12
CA ARG A 647 23.58 -6.16 -18.64
C ARG A 647 23.99 -5.13 -17.58
N GLN A 648 23.40 -3.94 -17.60
CA GLN A 648 23.67 -2.93 -16.59
C GLN A 648 23.37 -3.40 -15.16
N LEU A 649 22.43 -4.33 -14.95
CA LEU A 649 22.18 -4.91 -13.62
C LEU A 649 23.41 -5.67 -13.07
N VAL A 650 24.16 -6.35 -13.95
CA VAL A 650 25.43 -6.99 -13.55
C VAL A 650 26.47 -5.94 -13.17
N ASN A 651 26.57 -4.87 -13.96
CA ASN A 651 27.47 -3.75 -13.68
C ASN A 651 27.13 -3.03 -12.36
N ASP A 652 25.85 -3.02 -11.97
CA ASP A 652 25.37 -2.49 -10.69
C ASP A 652 25.64 -3.45 -9.50
N GLY A 653 26.33 -4.57 -9.73
CA GLY A 653 26.67 -5.56 -8.69
C GLY A 653 25.55 -6.56 -8.39
N LEU A 654 24.47 -6.59 -9.19
CA LEU A 654 23.33 -7.48 -8.99
C LEU A 654 23.48 -8.84 -9.68
N GLY A 655 24.61 -9.10 -10.34
CA GLY A 655 24.89 -10.40 -10.98
C GLY A 655 24.80 -11.60 -10.03
N ARG A 656 25.09 -11.40 -8.74
CA ARG A 656 24.94 -12.42 -7.68
C ARG A 656 23.52 -12.96 -7.53
N LEU A 657 22.50 -12.19 -7.94
CA LEU A 657 21.10 -12.59 -7.84
C LEU A 657 20.67 -13.54 -8.96
N GLN A 658 21.48 -13.66 -10.03
CA GLN A 658 21.14 -14.45 -11.23
C GLN A 658 19.71 -14.16 -11.73
N ALA A 659 19.29 -12.90 -11.63
CA ALA A 659 17.93 -12.50 -11.94
C ALA A 659 17.59 -12.74 -13.42
N ALA A 660 16.33 -13.08 -13.67
CA ALA A 660 15.78 -13.09 -15.01
C ALA A 660 14.98 -11.79 -15.22
N GLY A 661 15.05 -11.22 -16.42
CA GLY A 661 14.29 -10.00 -16.69
C GLY A 661 14.30 -9.56 -18.14
N LYS A 662 13.35 -8.68 -18.46
CA LYS A 662 13.13 -8.15 -19.80
C LYS A 662 12.92 -6.64 -19.75
N THR A 663 13.68 -5.92 -20.58
CA THR A 663 13.44 -4.51 -20.88
C THR A 663 12.31 -4.36 -21.90
N GLY A 664 11.55 -3.29 -21.78
CA GLY A 664 10.63 -2.84 -22.80
C GLY A 664 10.72 -1.34 -23.01
N THR A 665 10.48 -0.94 -24.25
CA THR A 665 10.43 0.46 -24.64
C THR A 665 9.35 0.58 -25.70
N SER A 666 8.49 1.59 -25.55
CA SER A 666 7.47 1.90 -26.56
C SER A 666 8.07 2.73 -27.70
N ASN A 667 7.31 2.90 -28.78
CA ASN A 667 7.71 3.77 -29.88
C ASN A 667 7.98 5.20 -29.37
N ASP A 668 8.92 5.88 -30.02
CA ASP A 668 9.40 7.22 -29.66
C ASP A 668 9.94 7.34 -28.22
N SER A 669 10.27 6.22 -27.55
CA SER A 669 10.79 6.22 -26.18
C SER A 669 9.87 6.97 -25.19
N ARG A 670 8.55 6.77 -25.32
CA ARG A 670 7.54 7.37 -24.42
C ARG A 670 7.47 6.64 -23.09
N ASP A 671 7.60 5.32 -23.11
CA ASP A 671 7.48 4.44 -21.95
C ASP A 671 8.73 3.59 -21.79
N SER A 672 9.28 3.61 -20.58
CA SER A 672 10.33 2.69 -20.16
C SER A 672 9.73 1.64 -19.24
N TRP A 673 9.96 0.38 -19.58
CA TRP A 673 9.48 -0.77 -18.83
C TRP A 673 10.61 -1.71 -18.43
N PHE A 674 10.47 -2.30 -17.27
CA PHE A 674 11.29 -3.45 -16.87
C PHE A 674 10.44 -4.42 -16.05
N ALA A 675 10.48 -5.69 -16.43
CA ALA A 675 9.89 -6.78 -15.68
C ALA A 675 11.01 -7.78 -15.36
N GLY A 676 11.23 -8.09 -14.09
CA GLY A 676 12.27 -9.02 -13.69
C GLY A 676 12.06 -9.57 -12.29
N TRP A 677 12.59 -10.77 -12.06
CA TRP A 677 12.41 -11.50 -10.82
C TRP A 677 13.71 -12.13 -10.30
N THR A 678 13.68 -12.39 -9.01
CA THR A 678 14.73 -13.01 -8.21
C THR A 678 14.20 -14.32 -7.63
N GLY A 679 14.90 -14.93 -6.66
CA GLY A 679 14.42 -16.14 -6.01
C GLY A 679 13.14 -15.95 -5.20
N ASP A 680 12.90 -14.75 -4.67
CA ASP A 680 11.73 -14.48 -3.80
C ASP A 680 10.74 -13.46 -4.39
N HIS A 681 11.20 -12.54 -5.25
CA HIS A 681 10.39 -11.38 -5.69
C HIS A 681 10.35 -11.20 -7.20
N LEU A 682 9.15 -10.91 -7.74
CA LEU A 682 8.93 -10.35 -9.08
C LEU A 682 8.64 -8.84 -8.94
N ALA A 683 9.23 -8.01 -9.81
CA ALA A 683 8.89 -6.60 -9.91
C ALA A 683 8.67 -6.18 -11.36
N VAL A 684 7.53 -5.53 -11.60
CA VAL A 684 7.17 -4.92 -12.90
C VAL A 684 7.04 -3.43 -12.72
N ILE A 685 7.81 -2.68 -13.51
CA ILE A 685 8.00 -1.24 -13.34
C ILE A 685 7.78 -0.54 -14.68
N TRP A 686 6.98 0.51 -14.66
CA TRP A 686 6.84 1.51 -15.71
C TRP A 686 7.35 2.87 -15.23
N VAL A 687 8.04 3.58 -16.12
CA VAL A 687 8.41 4.99 -15.98
C VAL A 687 8.05 5.72 -17.27
N GLY A 688 7.30 6.81 -17.15
CA GLY A 688 6.81 7.61 -18.26
C GLY A 688 6.35 8.99 -17.81
N ASN A 689 5.52 9.68 -18.59
CA ASN A 689 4.83 10.90 -18.17
C ASN A 689 3.33 10.80 -18.50
N ASP A 690 2.51 11.59 -17.81
CA ASP A 690 1.06 11.50 -17.96
C ASP A 690 0.57 12.00 -19.32
N GLN A 691 1.28 12.97 -19.91
CA GLN A 691 1.01 13.60 -21.19
C GLN A 691 1.28 12.67 -22.39
N ASN A 692 1.85 11.47 -22.15
CA ASN A 692 2.23 10.52 -23.19
C ASN A 692 3.25 11.08 -24.20
N GLU A 693 4.06 12.03 -23.75
CA GLU A 693 5.13 12.65 -24.54
C GLU A 693 6.40 11.82 -24.51
N GLN A 694 7.34 12.11 -25.42
CA GLN A 694 8.63 11.42 -25.47
C GLN A 694 9.41 11.67 -24.18
N THR A 695 9.90 10.60 -23.57
CA THR A 695 10.76 10.71 -22.39
C THR A 695 12.23 10.67 -22.76
N GLY A 696 12.61 10.12 -23.91
CA GLY A 696 14.02 9.84 -24.23
C GLY A 696 14.64 8.77 -23.31
N LEU A 697 13.82 8.07 -22.52
CA LEU A 697 14.25 6.91 -21.76
C LEU A 697 14.17 5.67 -22.65
N TYR A 698 15.26 4.92 -22.70
CA TYR A 698 15.39 3.76 -23.58
C TYR A 698 16.10 2.62 -22.83
N GLY A 699 15.60 1.39 -23.00
CA GLY A 699 16.19 0.20 -22.42
C GLY A 699 16.45 0.33 -20.92
N SER A 700 17.73 0.42 -20.55
CA SER A 700 18.23 0.40 -19.16
C SER A 700 18.11 1.73 -18.41
N THR A 701 17.69 2.84 -19.05
CA THR A 701 17.86 4.18 -18.47
C THR A 701 16.70 4.68 -17.59
N GLY A 702 15.55 4.01 -17.61
CA GLY A 702 14.35 4.37 -16.85
C GLY A 702 13.96 3.32 -15.80
N ALA A 703 12.95 2.51 -16.11
CA ALA A 703 12.36 1.53 -15.17
C ALA A 703 13.38 0.54 -14.58
N MET A 704 14.38 0.12 -15.37
CA MET A 704 15.41 -0.80 -14.89
C MET A 704 16.32 -0.18 -13.80
N ARG A 705 16.53 1.15 -13.81
CA ARG A 705 17.25 1.84 -12.73
C ARG A 705 16.45 1.81 -11.42
N VAL A 706 15.13 1.91 -11.50
CA VAL A 706 14.26 1.74 -10.32
C VAL A 706 14.40 0.30 -9.80
N TRP A 707 14.34 -0.70 -10.68
CA TRP A 707 14.52 -2.12 -10.31
C TRP A 707 15.87 -2.34 -9.61
N SER A 708 16.97 -1.83 -10.19
CA SER A 708 18.31 -1.89 -9.58
C SER A 708 18.38 -1.20 -8.21
N GLY A 709 17.75 -0.02 -8.10
CA GLY A 709 17.65 0.73 -6.85
C GLY A 709 16.87 0.03 -5.73
N ILE A 710 15.93 -0.85 -6.08
CA ILE A 710 15.16 -1.70 -5.16
C ILE A 710 16.05 -2.86 -4.69
N PHE A 711 16.52 -3.70 -5.61
CA PHE A 711 17.21 -4.96 -5.27
C PHE A 711 18.70 -4.80 -4.88
N SER A 712 19.23 -3.57 -4.96
CA SER A 712 20.46 -3.20 -4.25
C SER A 712 20.26 -3.07 -2.73
N ARG A 713 19.01 -2.95 -2.25
CA ARG A 713 18.69 -2.72 -0.84
C ARG A 713 17.72 -3.74 -0.26
N LEU A 714 16.71 -4.18 -1.01
CA LEU A 714 15.76 -5.20 -0.58
C LEU A 714 16.47 -6.57 -0.60
N PRO A 715 16.65 -7.22 0.55
CA PRO A 715 17.20 -8.58 0.60
C PRO A 715 16.28 -9.55 -0.14
N THR A 716 16.87 -10.39 -0.99
CA THR A 716 16.16 -11.40 -1.78
C THR A 716 17.13 -12.52 -2.16
N ALA A 717 16.62 -13.74 -2.30
CA ALA A 717 17.39 -14.90 -2.71
C ALA A 717 17.81 -14.81 -4.19
N PRO A 718 18.96 -15.41 -4.55
CA PRO A 718 19.32 -15.59 -5.94
C PRO A 718 18.36 -16.56 -6.62
N LEU A 719 18.00 -16.27 -7.88
CA LEU A 719 17.16 -17.14 -8.68
C LEU A 719 17.93 -18.40 -9.10
N GLN A 720 17.44 -19.57 -8.72
CA GLN A 720 17.99 -20.87 -9.11
C GLN A 720 17.03 -21.57 -10.06
N VAL A 721 17.52 -22.00 -11.22
CA VAL A 721 16.73 -22.76 -12.20
C VAL A 721 17.03 -24.25 -12.02
N SER A 722 15.99 -25.06 -11.86
CA SER A 722 16.14 -26.52 -11.77
C SER A 722 16.47 -27.13 -13.13
N ASP A 723 17.38 -28.11 -13.15
CA ASP A 723 17.68 -28.92 -14.33
C ASP A 723 16.66 -30.04 -14.60
N LYS A 724 15.61 -30.18 -13.78
CA LYS A 724 14.61 -31.24 -13.96
C LYS A 724 13.96 -31.13 -15.34
N GLY A 725 13.93 -32.23 -16.09
CA GLY A 725 13.38 -32.29 -17.44
C GLY A 725 14.22 -31.57 -18.51
N LEU A 726 15.42 -31.08 -18.15
CA LEU A 726 16.35 -30.46 -19.07
C LEU A 726 17.56 -31.34 -19.35
N GLU A 727 18.05 -31.28 -20.58
CA GLU A 727 19.28 -31.90 -21.03
C GLU A 727 20.22 -30.81 -21.55
N TRP A 728 21.45 -30.76 -21.03
CA TRP A 728 22.43 -29.75 -21.43
C TRP A 728 23.41 -30.32 -22.44
N GLN A 729 23.52 -29.68 -23.61
CA GLN A 729 24.44 -30.10 -24.67
C GLN A 729 25.30 -28.93 -25.16
N TRP A 730 26.53 -29.23 -25.54
CA TRP A 730 27.38 -28.31 -26.31
C TRP A 730 26.97 -28.37 -27.77
N VAL A 731 26.79 -27.22 -28.40
CA VAL A 731 26.31 -27.11 -29.78
C VAL A 731 27.22 -26.19 -30.57
N ALA A 732 27.71 -26.70 -31.70
CA ALA A 732 28.31 -25.92 -32.77
C ALA A 732 27.43 -26.10 -34.02
N GLN A 733 27.25 -25.03 -34.81
CA GLN A 733 26.32 -25.03 -35.94
C GLN A 733 24.92 -25.51 -35.54
N SER A 734 24.43 -26.66 -35.99
CA SER A 734 23.10 -27.19 -35.65
C SER A 734 23.12 -28.53 -34.92
N ASN A 735 24.31 -29.08 -34.62
CA ASN A 735 24.48 -30.40 -34.02
C ASN A 735 25.07 -30.30 -32.61
N SER A 736 24.76 -31.28 -31.75
CA SER A 736 25.49 -31.41 -30.48
C SER A 736 26.91 -31.87 -30.77
N THR A 737 27.87 -31.45 -29.95
CA THR A 737 29.30 -31.67 -30.20
C THR A 737 30.09 -31.63 -28.89
N ASP A 738 31.41 -31.71 -28.98
CA ASP A 738 32.31 -31.67 -27.83
C ASP A 738 32.51 -30.25 -27.29
N ALA A 739 32.73 -30.14 -25.98
CA ALA A 739 32.93 -28.84 -25.30
C ALA A 739 34.08 -28.00 -25.88
N GLY A 740 35.12 -28.67 -26.40
CA GLY A 740 36.30 -28.02 -26.98
C GLY A 740 36.15 -27.59 -28.43
N CYS A 741 34.99 -27.84 -29.08
CA CYS A 741 34.85 -27.52 -30.49
C CYS A 741 34.81 -26.00 -30.72
N PRO A 742 35.49 -25.45 -31.75
CA PRO A 742 35.45 -24.03 -32.04
C PRO A 742 34.02 -23.52 -32.23
N GLY A 743 33.64 -22.50 -31.45
CA GLY A 743 32.30 -21.93 -31.49
C GLY A 743 31.21 -22.77 -30.78
N ALA A 744 31.58 -23.84 -30.09
CA ALA A 744 30.66 -24.59 -29.24
C ALA A 744 30.16 -23.73 -28.09
N ARG A 745 28.84 -23.72 -27.89
CA ARG A 745 28.19 -23.07 -26.75
C ARG A 745 27.22 -24.05 -26.12
N ARG A 746 27.08 -23.98 -24.80
CA ARG A 746 26.23 -24.87 -24.03
C ARG A 746 24.79 -24.34 -24.00
N PHE A 747 23.82 -25.19 -24.32
CA PHE A 747 22.39 -24.87 -24.31
C PHE A 747 21.61 -25.95 -23.56
N ALA A 748 20.47 -25.54 -22.99
CA ALA A 748 19.49 -26.45 -22.41
C ALA A 748 18.43 -26.82 -23.46
N PHE A 749 18.07 -28.10 -23.46
CA PHE A 749 17.04 -28.71 -24.29
C PHE A 749 16.01 -29.38 -23.38
N VAL A 750 14.81 -29.59 -23.90
CA VAL A 750 13.89 -30.56 -23.27
C VAL A 750 14.52 -31.93 -23.42
N ALA A 751 14.51 -32.74 -22.35
CA ALA A 751 15.09 -34.08 -22.38
C ALA A 751 14.53 -34.90 -23.56
N GLY A 752 15.43 -35.47 -24.37
CA GLY A 752 15.08 -36.23 -25.58
C GLY A 752 14.91 -35.41 -26.86
N TYR A 753 15.02 -34.08 -26.79
CA TYR A 753 14.95 -33.16 -27.95
C TYR A 753 16.29 -32.46 -28.26
N ALA A 754 17.40 -32.97 -27.71
CA ALA A 754 18.73 -32.52 -28.07
C ALA A 754 19.05 -32.87 -29.55
N PRO A 755 19.80 -32.02 -30.27
CA PRO A 755 20.22 -32.30 -31.64
C PRO A 755 21.17 -33.49 -31.68
N ALA A 756 21.20 -34.19 -32.82
CA ALA A 756 22.11 -35.31 -33.04
C ALA A 756 23.56 -34.94 -32.78
N TYR A 757 24.32 -35.86 -32.19
CA TYR A 757 25.73 -35.65 -31.89
C TYR A 757 26.58 -35.79 -33.14
N GLN A 758 27.43 -34.80 -33.37
CA GLN A 758 28.45 -34.78 -34.40
C GLN A 758 29.81 -34.51 -33.73
N PRO A 759 30.77 -35.45 -33.82
CA PRO A 759 32.08 -35.29 -33.21
C PRO A 759 32.79 -34.08 -33.84
N CYS A 760 33.50 -33.33 -33.00
CA CYS A 760 34.26 -32.20 -33.51
C CYS A 760 35.44 -32.72 -34.35
N ALA A 761 35.49 -32.36 -35.63
CA ALA A 761 36.72 -32.47 -36.40
C ALA A 761 37.68 -31.40 -35.86
N ALA A 762 38.40 -31.72 -34.79
CA ALA A 762 39.49 -30.87 -34.35
C ALA A 762 40.43 -30.65 -35.54
N ALA A 763 40.76 -29.40 -35.86
CA ALA A 763 41.96 -29.12 -36.64
C ALA A 763 43.09 -29.88 -35.94
N GLN A 764 43.77 -30.77 -36.67
CA GLN A 764 44.90 -31.50 -36.13
C GLN A 764 45.79 -30.50 -35.39
N PRO A 765 46.25 -30.80 -34.17
CA PRO A 765 47.29 -29.97 -33.58
C PRO A 765 48.40 -29.95 -34.62
N GLN A 766 48.75 -28.76 -35.13
CA GLN A 766 50.03 -28.61 -35.79
C GLN A 766 51.03 -29.11 -34.75
N GLU A 767 51.61 -30.27 -35.02
CA GLU A 767 52.86 -30.64 -34.38
C GLU A 767 53.80 -29.47 -34.67
N GLU A 768 53.99 -28.60 -33.68
CA GLU A 768 55.23 -27.87 -33.57
C GLU A 768 56.31 -28.94 -33.48
N SER A 769 56.78 -29.36 -34.64
CA SER A 769 58.06 -30.03 -34.81
C SER A 769 59.17 -28.99 -34.57
N GLY A 770 59.11 -28.30 -33.42
CA GLY A 770 60.24 -27.61 -32.80
C GLY A 770 61.16 -28.66 -32.18
N GLY A 771 61.63 -29.58 -32.99
CA GLY A 771 62.65 -30.53 -32.59
C GLY A 771 63.96 -29.78 -32.35
N TRP A 772 64.61 -30.07 -31.23
CA TRP A 772 66.03 -29.94 -30.85
C TRP A 772 67.09 -29.67 -31.95
N ARG A 773 66.80 -29.97 -33.22
CA ARG A 773 67.59 -29.65 -34.41
C ARG A 773 67.62 -28.16 -34.77
N GLU A 774 66.57 -27.37 -34.48
CA GLU A 774 66.62 -25.90 -34.68
C GLU A 774 67.52 -25.19 -33.66
N TRP A 775 67.78 -25.80 -32.50
CA TRP A 775 68.71 -25.28 -31.49
C TRP A 775 70.19 -25.42 -31.91
N PHE A 776 70.51 -26.34 -32.84
CA PHE A 776 71.88 -26.60 -33.32
C PHE A 776 72.22 -26.02 -34.70
N GLY A 777 71.35 -25.18 -35.28
CA GLY A 777 71.71 -24.35 -36.44
C GLY A 777 72.12 -25.11 -37.70
N TRP A 778 71.57 -26.30 -37.95
CA TRP A 778 71.79 -27.06 -39.18
C TRP A 778 70.53 -27.06 -40.05
N GLY A 779 70.52 -26.19 -41.05
CA GLY A 779 69.47 -26.19 -42.08
C GLY A 779 69.34 -24.83 -42.78
N LYS A 780 70.37 -24.44 -43.54
CA LYS A 780 70.22 -23.45 -44.61
C LYS A 780 70.34 -24.15 -45.96
N ASP A 781 69.55 -23.62 -46.88
CA ASP A 781 69.57 -23.76 -48.34
C ASP A 781 68.80 -24.95 -48.93
N GLU A 782 67.65 -24.70 -49.56
CA GLU A 782 67.56 -24.28 -50.96
C GLU A 782 66.15 -23.78 -51.31
N GLN A 783 66.09 -22.66 -52.03
CA GLN A 783 64.88 -22.14 -52.69
C GLN A 783 64.59 -22.94 -53.96
N ARG A 784 63.31 -23.26 -54.23
CA ARG A 784 62.71 -23.43 -55.58
C ARG A 784 61.17 -23.38 -55.47
N PRO A 785 60.46 -22.99 -56.56
CA PRO A 785 59.39 -22.00 -56.51
C PRO A 785 57.96 -22.60 -56.48
N GLN A 786 57.01 -21.74 -56.11
CA GLN A 786 55.57 -21.98 -56.10
C GLN A 786 55.02 -22.41 -57.47
N GLU A 787 54.44 -23.61 -57.53
CA GLU A 787 53.47 -23.98 -58.58
C GLU A 787 52.09 -23.45 -58.19
N GLN A 788 51.61 -22.48 -58.98
CA GLN A 788 50.21 -22.06 -59.04
C GLN A 788 49.44 -23.12 -59.83
N GLU A 789 48.59 -23.89 -59.17
CA GLU A 789 47.64 -24.76 -59.84
C GLU A 789 46.37 -23.96 -60.19
N ASN A 790 46.16 -23.83 -61.50
CA ASN A 790 45.12 -23.02 -62.13
C ASN A 790 43.72 -23.62 -61.94
N ALA A 791 42.75 -22.75 -61.63
CA ALA A 791 41.32 -23.03 -61.76
C ALA A 791 40.91 -23.14 -63.24
N PRO A 792 40.01 -24.07 -63.63
CA PRO A 792 39.47 -24.12 -64.99
C PRO A 792 38.43 -23.01 -65.23
N PRO A 793 38.36 -22.44 -66.46
CA PRO A 793 37.44 -21.34 -66.79
C PRO A 793 36.00 -21.81 -67.04
N PRO A 794 35.01 -20.90 -66.94
CA PRO A 794 33.59 -21.21 -67.13
C PRO A 794 33.22 -21.41 -68.61
N ALA A 795 32.29 -22.32 -68.86
CA ALA A 795 31.69 -22.55 -70.17
C ALA A 795 30.67 -21.45 -70.52
N GLU A 796 30.82 -20.87 -71.72
CA GLU A 796 29.84 -20.00 -72.37
C GLU A 796 29.01 -20.79 -73.43
N PRO A 797 27.84 -20.26 -73.85
CA PRO A 797 26.74 -21.04 -74.40
C PRO A 797 26.83 -21.27 -75.92
N GLU A 798 26.29 -22.40 -76.39
CA GLU A 798 26.00 -22.64 -77.80
C GLU A 798 24.62 -22.06 -78.20
N GLN A 799 24.55 -21.75 -79.50
CA GLN A 799 23.64 -20.88 -80.25
C GLN A 799 22.16 -21.29 -80.28
#